data_AF-A0A9W6ZRM8-F1
#
_entry.id   AF-A0A9W6ZRM8-F1
#
_cell.length_a   1.000
_cell.length_b   1.000
_cell.length_c   1.000
_cell.angle_alpha   90.00
_cell.angle_beta   90.00
_cell.angle_gamma   90.00
#
_symmetry.space_group_name_H-M   'P 1'
#
loop_
_entity.id
_entity.type
_entity.pdbx_description
1 polymer ?
#
loop_
_entity_poly.entity_id
_entity_poly.type
_entity_poly.pdbx_seq_one_letter_code
_entity_poly.pdbx_strand_id
1 'polypeptide(L)'
;MSPEEYKVFQRAKSFNLEIVNSPTSSDLLGMLGKKLMTPPHHPGATPRKRPVFELNMVNYCTALNRLAKGREPKEQILGDVRFALLLKKLGEKIATTDPDDLGGREIAGLVWSLGKEISNYAHGLANLKIHAPEELRWANKALIGKPQGRSQEYANVLWANAVTLDQNLGPPMEVGFWEVVEDAGNKLGKWEGKNQEISIMAYAIAVVTKFSPPSAENDAKARDFFDKLVEKSEGIWEGFKPQEISNFLWSAATLDTCTTAAGKKLFEKLEARSLANLEGFGNLELQNLVWSVSKGGNPASVFPAVCQVIPSRLPYLNPQDVSVLLSSFSRVGWYDLNTFKMLAGRIGSGKFYSPQHLSNSIAALAGGGFGPEQGEVFKGTFESVGKEVARRGAGVFKIQEVKDVVWAFSKVGAVDDKLFQVFAVDILERDIKGESMESLSMMMYGFAKLGEAVGKGGRGGQGGGKLGIYDRIEKVLGSDGPALFSKLVNCVDVGKCDSMDLTNIIYSLGLVGYLDEDFFQTATDEVEKRMRKGECFDAIQINNLLWGLSTTGSEVEMGGVIDWVDENFENIDWSPTELSSILWSLFVKNVGAQNEGLVRKAWDRCIGDRKGKGRGELNQQSMMSLIQVQVAAEVLEG
;
A
#
# COMPACT_ATOMS: atom_id res chain seq x y z
N MET A 1 11.74 -39.04 -28.41
CA MET A 1 12.99 -38.40 -28.82
C MET A 1 13.86 -39.47 -29.47
N SER A 2 14.25 -39.26 -30.72
CA SER A 2 15.09 -40.18 -31.47
C SER A 2 16.53 -40.21 -30.92
N PRO A 3 17.34 -41.24 -31.24
CA PRO A 3 18.74 -41.31 -30.82
C PRO A 3 19.57 -40.09 -31.30
N GLU A 4 19.25 -39.56 -32.46
CA GLU A 4 19.87 -38.38 -33.06
C GLU A 4 19.48 -37.10 -32.30
N GLU A 5 18.21 -36.94 -31.94
CA GLU A 5 17.75 -35.82 -31.10
C GLU A 5 18.37 -35.87 -29.69
N TYR A 6 18.56 -37.05 -29.12
CA TYR A 6 19.23 -37.22 -27.83
C TYR A 6 20.70 -36.80 -27.88
N LYS A 7 21.42 -37.13 -28.95
CA LYS A 7 22.81 -36.70 -29.16
C LYS A 7 22.92 -35.18 -29.31
N VAL A 8 21.97 -34.56 -30.02
CA VAL A 8 21.87 -33.10 -30.14
C VAL A 8 21.61 -32.46 -28.77
N PHE A 9 20.68 -33.01 -27.99
CA PHE A 9 20.38 -32.55 -26.64
C PHE A 9 21.59 -32.63 -25.68
N GLN A 10 22.34 -33.74 -25.70
CA GLN A 10 23.53 -33.88 -24.85
C GLN A 10 24.65 -32.92 -25.24
N ARG A 11 24.85 -32.65 -26.53
CA ARG A 11 25.81 -31.63 -27.00
C ARG A 11 25.40 -30.22 -26.58
N ALA A 12 24.13 -29.88 -26.74
CA ALA A 12 23.56 -28.62 -26.23
C ALA A 12 23.78 -28.45 -24.72
N LYS A 13 23.59 -29.53 -23.94
CA LYS A 13 23.82 -29.54 -22.50
C LYS A 13 25.29 -29.33 -22.14
N SER A 14 26.22 -30.00 -22.84
CA SER A 14 27.67 -29.85 -22.66
C SER A 14 28.13 -28.43 -23.00
N PHE A 15 27.69 -27.90 -24.14
CA PHE A 15 28.05 -26.56 -24.57
C PHE A 15 27.51 -25.48 -23.61
N ASN A 16 26.29 -25.64 -23.08
CA ASN A 16 25.78 -24.77 -22.02
C ASN A 16 26.62 -24.83 -20.72
N LEU A 17 27.27 -25.96 -20.41
CA LEU A 17 28.19 -26.06 -19.27
C LEU A 17 29.52 -25.36 -19.57
N GLU A 18 30.03 -25.50 -20.79
CA GLU A 18 31.23 -24.78 -21.23
C GLU A 18 31.02 -23.25 -21.21
N ILE A 19 29.84 -22.77 -21.62
CA ILE A 19 29.48 -21.34 -21.52
C ILE A 19 29.54 -20.85 -20.06
N VAL A 20 28.96 -21.62 -19.12
CA VAL A 20 28.95 -21.28 -17.70
C VAL A 20 30.36 -21.25 -17.11
N ASN A 21 31.20 -22.20 -17.53
CA ASN A 21 32.57 -22.37 -17.05
C ASN A 21 33.59 -21.51 -17.82
N SER A 22 33.16 -20.73 -18.81
CA SER A 22 34.06 -19.91 -19.64
C SER A 22 34.80 -18.86 -18.80
N PRO A 23 36.15 -18.83 -18.78
CA PRO A 23 36.89 -18.00 -17.83
C PRO A 23 36.84 -16.50 -18.18
N THR A 24 36.62 -16.13 -19.45
CA THR A 24 36.56 -14.71 -19.87
C THR A 24 35.44 -14.43 -20.89
N SER A 25 35.12 -13.15 -21.08
CA SER A 25 34.20 -12.68 -22.13
C SER A 25 34.75 -12.91 -23.55
N SER A 26 36.08 -12.94 -23.72
CA SER A 26 36.74 -13.25 -24.99
C SER A 26 36.60 -14.73 -25.35
N ASP A 27 36.74 -15.62 -24.37
CA ASP A 27 36.50 -17.06 -24.55
C ASP A 27 35.05 -17.33 -24.94
N LEU A 28 34.11 -16.66 -24.26
CA LEU A 28 32.70 -16.74 -24.61
C LEU A 28 32.41 -16.21 -26.03
N LEU A 29 32.96 -15.07 -26.43
CA LEU A 29 32.84 -14.56 -27.80
C LEU A 29 33.41 -15.54 -28.83
N GLY A 30 34.57 -16.16 -28.53
CA GLY A 30 35.17 -17.20 -29.36
C GLY A 30 34.30 -18.45 -29.46
N MET A 31 33.57 -18.81 -28.41
CA MET A 31 32.61 -19.93 -28.42
C MET A 31 31.32 -19.59 -29.19
N LEU A 32 30.76 -18.40 -28.98
CA LEU A 32 29.55 -17.91 -29.66
C LEU A 32 29.79 -17.64 -31.16
N GLY A 33 31.02 -17.30 -31.55
CA GLY A 33 31.43 -17.10 -32.94
C GLY A 33 31.86 -18.38 -33.67
N LYS A 34 32.10 -19.49 -32.96
CA LYS A 34 32.47 -20.78 -33.58
C LYS A 34 31.23 -21.54 -34.03
N LYS A 35 31.07 -21.71 -35.34
CA LYS A 35 30.28 -22.83 -35.87
C LYS A 35 30.95 -24.12 -35.37
N LEU A 36 30.33 -24.85 -34.43
CA LEU A 36 30.88 -26.13 -33.94
C LEU A 36 30.96 -27.12 -35.11
N MET A 37 32.15 -27.26 -35.69
CA MET A 37 32.43 -28.23 -36.73
C MET A 37 32.58 -29.62 -36.11
N THR A 38 31.87 -30.61 -36.64
CA THR A 38 32.18 -32.02 -36.35
C THR A 38 33.55 -32.39 -36.94
N PRO A 39 34.27 -33.37 -36.33
CA PRO A 39 35.64 -33.70 -36.73
C PRO A 39 35.73 -34.13 -38.21
N PRO A 40 36.92 -34.03 -38.84
CA PRO A 40 37.05 -34.16 -40.28
C PRO A 40 36.55 -35.52 -40.78
N HIS A 41 35.81 -35.51 -41.89
CA HIS A 41 35.46 -36.73 -42.61
C HIS A 41 36.70 -37.32 -43.27
N HIS A 42 36.79 -38.65 -43.26
CA HIS A 42 37.67 -39.40 -44.16
C HIS A 42 37.37 -39.04 -45.63
N PRO A 43 38.37 -39.00 -46.52
CA PRO A 43 38.18 -38.65 -47.92
C PRO A 43 37.36 -39.74 -48.61
N GLY A 44 36.15 -39.42 -49.11
CA GLY A 44 35.35 -40.35 -49.93
C GLY A 44 33.83 -40.25 -49.81
N ALA A 45 33.28 -39.52 -48.83
CA ALA A 45 31.82 -39.40 -48.68
C ALA A 45 31.23 -38.17 -49.40
N THR A 46 30.12 -38.38 -50.13
CA THR A 46 29.35 -37.32 -50.81
C THR A 46 28.82 -36.26 -49.83
N PRO A 47 28.74 -34.98 -50.23
CA PRO A 47 28.39 -33.89 -49.33
C PRO A 47 26.90 -33.93 -48.98
N ARG A 48 26.54 -34.50 -47.84
CA ARG A 48 25.28 -34.14 -47.17
C ARG A 48 25.44 -32.76 -46.53
N LYS A 49 24.50 -31.84 -46.78
CA LYS A 49 24.40 -30.54 -46.07
C LYS A 49 24.50 -30.82 -44.56
N ARG A 50 25.61 -30.43 -43.95
CA ARG A 50 25.85 -30.65 -42.51
C ARG A 50 25.09 -29.59 -41.72
N PRO A 51 24.38 -29.93 -40.62
CA PRO A 51 23.78 -28.93 -39.77
C PRO A 51 24.89 -28.21 -39.00
N VAL A 52 24.98 -26.90 -39.22
CA VAL A 52 25.75 -25.98 -38.39
C VAL A 52 25.02 -25.87 -37.05
N PHE A 53 25.71 -26.12 -35.93
CA PHE A 53 25.12 -25.91 -34.60
C PHE A 53 25.18 -24.41 -34.27
N GLU A 54 24.08 -23.70 -34.51
CA GLU A 54 23.84 -22.36 -34.01
C GLU A 54 23.08 -22.48 -32.68
N LEU A 55 23.47 -21.72 -31.66
CA LEU A 55 22.71 -21.68 -30.41
C LEU A 55 21.29 -21.24 -30.72
N ASN A 56 20.32 -22.09 -30.37
CA ASN A 56 18.93 -21.70 -30.41
C ASN A 56 18.58 -20.92 -29.13
N MET A 57 17.41 -20.31 -29.10
CA MET A 57 17.00 -19.44 -27.98
C MET A 57 16.92 -20.18 -26.64
N VAL A 58 16.56 -21.46 -26.65
CA VAL A 58 16.54 -22.31 -25.43
C VAL A 58 17.95 -22.44 -24.83
N ASN A 59 18.99 -22.50 -25.67
CA ASN A 59 20.36 -22.55 -25.18
C ASN A 59 20.79 -21.24 -24.52
N TYR A 60 20.53 -20.09 -25.14
CA TYR A 60 20.81 -18.77 -24.56
C TYR A 60 20.13 -18.60 -23.19
N CYS A 61 18.83 -18.91 -23.12
CA CYS A 61 18.05 -18.85 -21.88
C CYS A 61 18.61 -19.75 -20.77
N THR A 62 18.98 -20.99 -21.13
CA THR A 62 19.55 -21.95 -20.17
C THR A 62 20.91 -21.49 -19.65
N ALA A 63 21.74 -20.90 -20.51
CA ALA A 63 23.05 -20.38 -20.14
C ALA A 63 22.94 -19.17 -19.20
N LEU A 64 22.06 -18.22 -19.51
CA LEU A 64 21.76 -17.07 -18.66
C LEU A 64 21.33 -17.50 -17.25
N ASN A 65 20.31 -18.37 -17.17
CA ASN A 65 19.78 -18.86 -15.90
C ASN A 65 20.84 -19.60 -15.06
N ARG A 66 21.74 -20.37 -15.70
CA ARG A 66 22.82 -21.07 -14.99
C ARG A 66 23.90 -20.13 -14.48
N LEU A 67 24.27 -19.11 -15.26
CA LEU A 67 25.20 -18.08 -14.81
C LEU A 67 24.63 -17.30 -13.62
N ALA A 68 23.33 -16.99 -13.66
CA ALA A 68 22.64 -16.30 -12.58
C ALA A 68 22.58 -17.13 -11.29
N LYS A 69 22.32 -18.44 -11.37
CA LYS A 69 22.21 -19.31 -10.18
C LYS A 69 23.51 -19.50 -9.37
N GLY A 70 24.67 -19.18 -9.93
CA GLY A 70 25.97 -19.50 -9.33
C GLY A 70 26.69 -18.34 -8.65
N ARG A 71 26.11 -17.12 -8.63
CA ARG A 71 26.84 -15.89 -8.27
C ARG A 71 25.99 -14.97 -7.38
N GLU A 72 26.10 -15.11 -6.07
CA GLU A 72 25.60 -14.11 -5.11
C GLU A 72 26.81 -13.34 -4.54
N PRO A 73 26.76 -12.01 -4.39
CA PRO A 73 25.59 -11.12 -4.47
C PRO A 73 25.16 -10.73 -5.90
N LYS A 74 23.90 -10.32 -6.06
CA LYS A 74 23.27 -9.88 -7.32
C LYS A 74 24.10 -8.86 -8.13
N GLU A 75 24.88 -8.01 -7.48
CA GLU A 75 25.76 -7.03 -8.14
C GLU A 75 26.89 -7.70 -8.95
N GLN A 76 27.34 -8.90 -8.57
CA GLN A 76 28.36 -9.65 -9.31
C GLN A 76 27.85 -10.23 -10.63
N ILE A 77 26.54 -10.46 -10.76
CA ILE A 77 25.93 -10.99 -11.99
C ILE A 77 25.82 -9.88 -13.03
N LEU A 78 25.36 -8.69 -12.63
CA LEU A 78 25.31 -7.53 -13.50
C LEU A 78 26.69 -7.04 -13.95
N GLY A 79 27.71 -7.23 -13.10
CA GLY A 79 29.11 -7.00 -13.45
C GLY A 79 29.74 -8.10 -14.33
N ASP A 80 29.05 -9.24 -14.52
CA ASP A 80 29.55 -10.33 -15.36
C ASP A 80 29.34 -10.02 -16.84
N VAL A 81 30.42 -9.63 -17.51
CA VAL A 81 30.43 -9.31 -18.95
C VAL A 81 29.87 -10.46 -19.80
N ARG A 82 29.99 -11.72 -19.36
CA ARG A 82 29.44 -12.89 -20.07
C ARG A 82 27.92 -12.90 -20.05
N PHE A 83 27.34 -12.52 -18.91
CA PHE A 83 25.90 -12.43 -18.72
C PHE A 83 25.31 -11.31 -19.61
N ALA A 84 25.90 -10.11 -19.58
CA ALA A 84 25.50 -9.01 -20.46
C ALA A 84 25.59 -9.37 -21.96
N LEU A 85 26.63 -10.10 -22.36
CA LEU A 85 26.82 -10.54 -23.74
C LEU A 85 25.77 -11.57 -24.19
N LEU A 86 25.46 -12.58 -23.37
CA LEU A 86 24.43 -13.57 -23.69
C LEU A 86 23.05 -12.91 -23.81
N LEU A 87 22.78 -11.94 -22.94
CA LEU A 87 21.52 -11.20 -22.95
C LEU A 87 21.39 -10.33 -24.21
N LYS A 88 22.46 -9.63 -24.59
CA LYS A 88 22.52 -8.90 -25.87
C LYS A 88 22.29 -9.83 -27.07
N LYS A 89 22.95 -11.00 -27.09
CA LYS A 89 22.81 -12.00 -28.16
C LYS A 89 21.41 -12.60 -28.23
N LEU A 90 20.75 -12.77 -27.09
CA LEU A 90 19.36 -13.18 -27.02
C LEU A 90 18.44 -12.13 -27.68
N GLY A 91 18.62 -10.85 -27.34
CA GLY A 91 17.90 -9.73 -27.98
C GLY A 91 18.11 -9.67 -29.50
N GLU A 92 19.36 -9.76 -29.97
CA GLU A 92 19.68 -9.83 -31.40
C GLU A 92 18.98 -11.01 -32.09
N LYS A 93 18.95 -12.19 -31.44
CA LYS A 93 18.29 -13.37 -32.00
C LYS A 93 16.78 -13.18 -32.09
N ILE A 94 16.14 -12.62 -31.07
CA ILE A 94 14.70 -12.30 -31.08
C ILE A 94 14.36 -11.36 -32.24
N ALA A 95 15.12 -10.28 -32.41
CA ALA A 95 14.88 -9.28 -33.47
C ALA A 95 14.96 -9.86 -34.89
N THR A 96 15.68 -10.97 -35.08
CA THR A 96 15.87 -11.63 -36.38
C THR A 96 15.01 -12.88 -36.60
N THR A 97 14.18 -13.28 -35.62
CA THR A 97 13.40 -14.51 -35.71
C THR A 97 11.95 -14.25 -36.13
N ASP A 98 11.45 -15.02 -37.11
CA ASP A 98 10.04 -15.00 -37.49
C ASP A 98 9.17 -15.63 -36.37
N PRO A 99 8.13 -14.94 -35.88
CA PRO A 99 7.18 -15.49 -34.89
C PRO A 99 6.57 -16.84 -35.28
N ASP A 100 6.35 -17.08 -36.56
CA ASP A 100 5.68 -18.28 -37.05
C ASP A 100 6.60 -19.51 -36.97
N ASP A 101 7.92 -19.29 -37.04
CA ASP A 101 8.94 -20.34 -36.99
C ASP A 101 9.17 -20.92 -35.58
N LEU A 102 8.57 -20.33 -34.55
CA LEU A 102 8.78 -20.74 -33.17
C LEU A 102 7.60 -21.49 -32.55
N GLY A 103 7.95 -22.49 -31.76
CA GLY A 103 6.97 -23.19 -30.91
C GLY A 103 6.64 -22.39 -29.65
N GLY A 104 5.43 -22.59 -29.10
CA GLY A 104 4.98 -21.95 -27.85
C GLY A 104 5.95 -22.17 -26.68
N ARG A 105 6.62 -23.33 -26.63
CA ARG A 105 7.64 -23.65 -25.62
C ARG A 105 8.86 -22.73 -25.69
N GLU A 106 9.31 -22.40 -26.89
CA GLU A 106 10.50 -21.57 -27.11
C GLU A 106 10.20 -20.12 -26.74
N ILE A 107 9.02 -19.63 -27.14
CA ILE A 107 8.49 -18.32 -26.75
C ILE A 107 8.39 -18.21 -25.23
N ALA A 108 7.75 -19.20 -24.57
CA ALA A 108 7.58 -19.19 -23.12
C ALA A 108 8.90 -19.29 -22.35
N GLY A 109 9.86 -20.08 -22.83
CA GLY A 109 11.19 -20.19 -22.21
C GLY A 109 11.99 -18.89 -22.30
N LEU A 110 11.85 -18.18 -23.42
CA LEU A 110 12.45 -16.88 -23.64
C LEU A 110 11.90 -15.82 -22.70
N VAL A 111 10.58 -15.69 -22.68
CA VAL A 111 9.88 -14.67 -21.90
C VAL A 111 10.03 -14.92 -20.41
N TRP A 112 10.00 -16.19 -19.97
CA TRP A 112 10.29 -16.53 -18.58
C TRP A 112 11.71 -16.12 -18.16
N SER A 113 12.69 -16.33 -19.04
CA SER A 113 14.08 -15.94 -18.75
C SER A 113 14.20 -14.42 -18.67
N LEU A 114 13.64 -13.71 -19.65
CA LEU A 114 13.59 -12.25 -19.66
C LEU A 114 12.93 -11.69 -18.38
N GLY A 115 11.75 -12.22 -18.00
CA GLY A 115 11.05 -11.83 -16.78
C GLY A 115 11.86 -12.13 -15.51
N LYS A 116 12.59 -13.25 -15.47
CA LYS A 116 13.49 -13.56 -14.35
C LYS A 116 14.65 -12.58 -14.26
N GLU A 117 15.24 -12.19 -15.39
CA GLU A 117 16.31 -11.20 -15.38
C GLU A 117 15.80 -9.83 -14.95
N ILE A 118 14.61 -9.43 -15.42
CA ILE A 118 13.95 -8.19 -15.01
C ILE A 118 13.69 -8.17 -13.51
N SER A 119 13.09 -9.23 -12.97
CA SER A 119 12.82 -9.37 -11.53
C SER A 119 14.08 -9.25 -10.66
N ASN A 120 15.23 -9.69 -11.18
CA ASN A 120 16.47 -9.74 -10.41
C ASN A 120 17.39 -8.53 -10.64
N TYR A 121 17.30 -7.87 -11.81
CA TYR A 121 18.35 -6.98 -12.32
C TYR A 121 17.84 -5.68 -12.98
N ALA A 122 16.59 -5.30 -12.76
CA ALA A 122 15.93 -4.14 -13.37
C ALA A 122 16.84 -2.90 -13.59
N HIS A 123 17.55 -2.45 -12.55
CA HIS A 123 18.44 -1.28 -12.61
C HIS A 123 19.64 -1.44 -13.56
N GLY A 124 20.19 -2.66 -13.70
CA GLY A 124 21.30 -2.92 -14.61
C GLY A 124 20.86 -3.06 -16.07
N LEU A 125 19.62 -3.50 -16.31
CA LEU A 125 19.06 -3.63 -17.66
C LEU A 125 18.85 -2.27 -18.34
N ALA A 126 18.43 -1.25 -17.59
CA ALA A 126 18.30 0.12 -18.08
C ALA A 126 19.62 0.66 -18.68
N ASN A 127 20.74 0.33 -18.06
CA ASN A 127 22.08 0.71 -18.53
C ASN A 127 22.55 -0.07 -19.76
N LEU A 128 21.97 -1.26 -20.02
CA LEU A 128 22.34 -2.13 -21.14
C LEU A 128 21.56 -1.85 -22.43
N LYS A 129 20.63 -0.88 -22.44
CA LYS A 129 19.77 -0.52 -23.59
C LYS A 129 19.03 -1.74 -24.19
N ILE A 130 18.58 -2.67 -23.35
CA ILE A 130 17.78 -3.81 -23.80
C ILE A 130 16.32 -3.34 -23.92
N HIS A 131 15.72 -3.54 -25.09
CA HIS A 131 14.40 -3.03 -25.45
C HIS A 131 13.25 -3.94 -24.96
N ALA A 132 13.32 -4.46 -23.73
CA ALA A 132 12.41 -5.47 -23.16
C ALA A 132 10.90 -5.35 -23.53
N PRO A 133 10.32 -4.14 -23.66
CA PRO A 133 8.95 -3.97 -24.14
C PRO A 133 8.66 -4.51 -25.56
N GLU A 134 9.62 -4.41 -26.49
CA GLU A 134 9.43 -4.89 -27.87
C GLU A 134 9.46 -6.41 -27.95
N GLU A 135 10.37 -7.06 -27.21
CA GLU A 135 10.44 -8.53 -27.20
C GLU A 135 9.21 -9.15 -26.50
N LEU A 136 8.68 -8.51 -25.46
CA LEU A 136 7.44 -8.95 -24.81
C LEU A 136 6.22 -8.77 -25.72
N ARG A 137 6.10 -7.62 -26.41
CA ARG A 137 5.04 -7.39 -27.40
C ARG A 137 5.08 -8.43 -28.52
N TRP A 138 6.28 -8.72 -29.02
CA TRP A 138 6.49 -9.75 -30.03
C TRP A 138 6.05 -11.13 -29.51
N ALA A 139 6.40 -11.47 -28.27
CA ALA A 139 6.06 -12.76 -27.70
C ALA A 139 4.55 -12.92 -27.43
N ASN A 140 3.87 -11.84 -27.00
CA ASN A 140 2.42 -11.81 -26.87
C ASN A 140 1.76 -12.17 -28.21
N LYS A 141 2.16 -11.48 -29.28
CA LYS A 141 1.66 -11.74 -30.64
C LYS A 141 1.97 -13.15 -31.13
N ALA A 142 3.18 -13.65 -30.88
CA ALA A 142 3.63 -14.96 -31.34
C ALA A 142 2.90 -16.13 -30.66
N LEU A 143 2.40 -15.92 -29.43
CA LEU A 143 1.67 -16.94 -28.68
C LEU A 143 0.21 -17.04 -29.10
N ILE A 144 -0.43 -15.91 -29.42
CA ILE A 144 -1.85 -15.85 -29.78
C ILE A 144 -2.14 -16.77 -30.98
N GLY A 145 -3.19 -17.57 -30.85
CA GLY A 145 -3.66 -18.43 -31.96
C GLY A 145 -2.84 -19.70 -32.21
N LYS A 146 -1.74 -19.95 -31.49
CA LYS A 146 -0.99 -21.22 -31.61
C LYS A 146 -1.89 -22.40 -31.15
N PRO A 147 -2.15 -23.41 -32.01
CA PRO A 147 -3.09 -24.51 -31.70
C PRO A 147 -2.66 -25.40 -30.52
N GLN A 148 -1.35 -25.47 -30.26
CA GLN A 148 -0.75 -26.27 -29.19
C GLN A 148 -0.39 -25.46 -27.93
N GLY A 149 -0.87 -24.23 -27.79
CA GLY A 149 -0.56 -23.38 -26.65
C GLY A 149 -0.94 -24.03 -25.31
N ARG A 150 0.07 -24.38 -24.52
CA ARG A 150 -0.12 -25.00 -23.20
C ARG A 150 -0.28 -23.94 -22.11
N SER A 151 -1.02 -24.26 -21.07
CA SER A 151 -1.20 -23.42 -19.88
C SER A 151 0.12 -22.86 -19.31
N GLN A 152 1.20 -23.65 -19.28
CA GLN A 152 2.54 -23.16 -18.87
C GLN A 152 3.05 -22.00 -19.72
N GLU A 153 2.75 -22.01 -21.03
CA GLU A 153 3.27 -21.04 -21.98
C GLU A 153 2.58 -19.68 -21.77
N TYR A 154 1.25 -19.69 -21.59
CA TYR A 154 0.47 -18.51 -21.21
C TYR A 154 0.86 -17.98 -19.84
N ALA A 155 0.98 -18.85 -18.83
CA ALA A 155 1.39 -18.45 -17.49
C ALA A 155 2.74 -17.72 -17.51
N ASN A 156 3.72 -18.24 -18.26
CA ASN A 156 5.04 -17.61 -18.36
C ASN A 156 5.00 -16.26 -19.08
N VAL A 157 4.25 -16.16 -20.18
CA VAL A 157 4.13 -14.91 -20.93
C VAL A 157 3.44 -13.84 -20.09
N LEU A 158 2.29 -14.16 -19.48
CA LEU A 158 1.55 -13.24 -18.62
C LEU A 158 2.40 -12.81 -17.42
N TRP A 159 3.09 -13.75 -16.76
CA TRP A 159 3.95 -13.46 -15.61
C TRP A 159 5.10 -12.50 -15.96
N ALA A 160 5.75 -12.67 -17.10
CA ALA A 160 6.86 -11.79 -17.46
C ALA A 160 6.40 -10.37 -17.80
N ASN A 161 5.23 -10.22 -18.44
CA ASN A 161 4.59 -8.91 -18.63
C ASN A 161 4.35 -8.24 -17.26
N ALA A 162 3.74 -8.97 -16.33
CA ALA A 162 3.47 -8.50 -14.98
C ALA A 162 4.74 -8.04 -14.23
N VAL A 163 5.79 -8.86 -14.23
CA VAL A 163 7.05 -8.54 -13.55
C VAL A 163 7.74 -7.32 -14.15
N THR A 164 7.66 -7.13 -15.47
CA THR A 164 8.26 -5.96 -16.12
C THR A 164 7.57 -4.66 -15.73
N LEU A 165 6.25 -4.72 -15.56
CA LEU A 165 5.47 -3.59 -15.10
C LEU A 165 5.74 -3.29 -13.62
N ASP A 166 5.76 -4.31 -12.76
CA ASP A 166 6.09 -4.19 -11.33
C ASP A 166 7.45 -3.53 -11.08
N GLN A 167 8.43 -3.78 -11.96
CA GLN A 167 9.77 -3.19 -11.88
C GLN A 167 9.90 -1.81 -12.57
N ASN A 168 8.79 -1.22 -13.05
CA ASN A 168 8.74 0.09 -13.71
C ASN A 168 9.71 0.25 -14.89
N LEU A 169 9.96 -0.83 -15.66
CA LEU A 169 10.96 -0.85 -16.75
C LEU A 169 10.41 -0.47 -18.13
N GLY A 170 9.24 0.15 -18.23
CA GLY A 170 8.75 0.66 -19.51
C GLY A 170 7.31 1.16 -19.48
N PRO A 171 6.86 1.90 -20.51
CA PRO A 171 5.49 2.35 -20.64
C PRO A 171 4.50 1.17 -20.76
N PRO A 172 3.18 1.39 -20.59
CA PRO A 172 2.18 0.33 -20.46
C PRO A 172 2.18 -0.58 -21.69
N MET A 173 2.68 -1.80 -21.52
CA MET A 173 2.75 -2.86 -22.54
C MET A 173 1.40 -3.54 -22.75
N GLU A 174 0.30 -2.77 -22.79
CA GLU A 174 -1.03 -3.36 -22.97
C GLU A 174 -1.22 -4.00 -24.35
N VAL A 175 -0.38 -3.64 -25.33
CA VAL A 175 -0.51 -4.13 -26.70
C VAL A 175 -0.23 -5.64 -26.75
N GLY A 176 -1.31 -6.40 -26.90
CA GLY A 176 -1.32 -7.85 -26.97
C GLY A 176 -1.44 -8.58 -25.63
N PHE A 177 -1.24 -7.91 -24.48
CA PHE A 177 -1.40 -8.59 -23.17
C PHE A 177 -2.84 -9.07 -22.97
N TRP A 178 -3.81 -8.16 -23.17
CA TRP A 178 -5.22 -8.50 -23.01
C TRP A 178 -5.73 -9.48 -24.09
N GLU A 179 -5.12 -9.48 -25.28
CA GLU A 179 -5.39 -10.50 -26.31
C GLU A 179 -4.87 -11.88 -25.89
N VAL A 180 -3.71 -11.96 -25.23
CA VAL A 180 -3.20 -13.20 -24.63
C VAL A 180 -4.13 -13.67 -23.50
N VAL A 181 -4.65 -12.75 -22.67
CA VAL A 181 -5.63 -13.06 -21.63
C VAL A 181 -6.93 -13.62 -22.22
N GLU A 182 -7.45 -13.01 -23.27
CA GLU A 182 -8.67 -13.47 -23.96
C GLU A 182 -8.47 -14.86 -24.60
N ASP A 183 -7.35 -15.05 -25.32
CA ASP A 183 -7.01 -16.33 -25.93
C ASP A 183 -6.75 -17.43 -24.87
N ALA A 184 -6.16 -17.07 -23.72
CA ALA A 184 -6.04 -17.96 -22.56
C ALA A 184 -7.42 -18.38 -22.02
N GLY A 185 -8.34 -17.43 -21.87
CA GLY A 185 -9.72 -17.67 -21.43
C GLY A 185 -10.44 -18.67 -22.34
N ASN A 186 -10.30 -18.50 -23.65
CA ASN A 186 -10.90 -19.39 -24.66
C ASN A 186 -10.29 -20.81 -24.68
N LYS A 187 -9.06 -20.97 -24.18
CA LYS A 187 -8.33 -22.25 -24.11
C LYS A 187 -8.40 -22.93 -22.74
N LEU A 188 -8.87 -22.24 -21.71
CA LEU A 188 -8.88 -22.71 -20.32
C LEU A 188 -9.57 -24.08 -20.15
N GLY A 189 -10.66 -24.31 -20.88
CA GLY A 189 -11.39 -25.59 -20.89
C GLY A 189 -10.57 -26.77 -21.43
N LYS A 190 -9.58 -26.52 -22.30
CA LYS A 190 -8.75 -27.54 -22.95
C LYS A 190 -7.52 -27.94 -22.13
N TRP A 191 -7.15 -27.17 -21.11
CA TRP A 191 -5.98 -27.46 -20.29
C TRP A 191 -6.32 -28.44 -19.18
N GLU A 192 -5.46 -29.44 -18.99
CA GLU A 192 -5.43 -30.24 -17.77
C GLU A 192 -4.91 -29.33 -16.65
N GLY A 193 -5.81 -28.91 -15.75
CA GLY A 193 -5.54 -27.85 -14.78
C GLY A 193 -4.33 -28.16 -13.90
N LYS A 194 -3.30 -27.31 -13.98
CA LYS A 194 -2.17 -27.33 -13.04
C LYS A 194 -2.23 -26.10 -12.16
N ASN A 195 -2.38 -26.33 -10.86
CA ASN A 195 -2.53 -25.33 -9.80
C ASN A 195 -1.56 -24.14 -9.96
N GLN A 196 -0.28 -24.45 -10.18
CA GLN A 196 0.76 -23.46 -10.36
C GLN A 196 0.48 -22.49 -11.52
N GLU A 197 0.15 -23.02 -12.71
CA GLU A 197 0.00 -22.21 -13.92
C GLU A 197 -1.21 -21.27 -13.80
N ILE A 198 -2.33 -21.77 -13.29
CA ILE A 198 -3.56 -20.98 -13.08
C ILE A 198 -3.31 -19.88 -12.03
N SER A 199 -2.63 -20.20 -10.91
CA SER A 199 -2.31 -19.20 -9.89
C SER A 199 -1.37 -18.10 -10.39
N ILE A 200 -0.44 -18.44 -11.29
CA ILE A 200 0.47 -17.48 -11.91
C ILE A 200 -0.30 -16.54 -12.85
N MET A 201 -1.26 -17.05 -13.62
CA MET A 201 -2.10 -16.21 -14.48
C MET A 201 -2.94 -15.24 -13.63
N ALA A 202 -3.51 -15.72 -12.53
CA ALA A 202 -4.28 -14.88 -11.60
C ALA A 202 -3.41 -13.75 -11.01
N TYR A 203 -2.19 -14.08 -10.57
CA TYR A 203 -1.22 -13.09 -10.11
C TYR A 203 -0.87 -12.08 -11.20
N ALA A 204 -0.59 -12.56 -12.42
CA ALA A 204 -0.15 -11.70 -13.52
C ALA A 204 -1.19 -10.65 -13.90
N ILE A 205 -2.47 -11.04 -14.05
CA ILE A 205 -3.53 -10.07 -14.36
C ILE A 205 -3.73 -9.07 -13.23
N ALA A 206 -3.63 -9.49 -11.97
CA ALA A 206 -3.76 -8.59 -10.82
C ALA A 206 -2.61 -7.57 -10.74
N VAL A 207 -1.37 -7.99 -11.00
CA VAL A 207 -0.22 -7.09 -11.08
C VAL A 207 -0.38 -6.10 -12.24
N VAL A 208 -0.76 -6.57 -13.43
CA VAL A 208 -0.95 -5.68 -14.58
C VAL A 208 -2.03 -4.64 -14.31
N THR A 209 -3.19 -5.05 -13.79
CA THR A 209 -4.25 -4.12 -13.40
C THR A 209 -3.79 -3.12 -12.33
N LYS A 210 -2.99 -3.55 -11.35
CA LYS A 210 -2.52 -2.69 -10.26
C LYS A 210 -1.55 -1.60 -10.70
N PHE A 211 -0.69 -1.88 -11.67
CA PHE A 211 0.39 -0.98 -12.07
C PHE A 211 0.17 -0.30 -13.43
N SER A 212 -0.85 -0.69 -14.19
CA SER A 212 -1.28 0.02 -15.39
C SER A 212 -2.08 1.28 -15.05
N PRO A 213 -2.17 2.26 -15.97
CA PRO A 213 -3.11 3.36 -15.85
C PRO A 213 -4.55 2.84 -15.65
N PRO A 214 -5.39 3.51 -14.82
CA PRO A 214 -6.76 3.09 -14.58
C PRO A 214 -7.56 2.92 -15.87
N SER A 215 -8.21 1.77 -16.04
CA SER A 215 -9.02 1.45 -17.23
C SER A 215 -10.17 0.51 -16.87
N ALA A 216 -11.40 1.04 -16.89
CA ALA A 216 -12.59 0.27 -16.54
C ALA A 216 -12.78 -0.97 -17.44
N GLU A 217 -12.38 -0.88 -18.72
CA GLU A 217 -12.45 -2.00 -19.67
C GLU A 217 -11.46 -3.11 -19.28
N ASN A 218 -10.21 -2.76 -18.98
CA ASN A 218 -9.18 -3.73 -18.61
C ASN A 218 -9.46 -4.34 -17.23
N ASP A 219 -9.98 -3.54 -16.30
CA ASP A 219 -10.42 -4.02 -14.99
C ASP A 219 -11.54 -5.05 -15.14
N ALA A 220 -12.52 -4.80 -16.02
CA ALA A 220 -13.59 -5.76 -16.31
C ALA A 220 -13.06 -7.05 -16.93
N LYS A 221 -12.13 -6.96 -17.90
CA LYS A 221 -11.47 -8.14 -18.50
C LYS A 221 -10.69 -8.95 -17.47
N ALA A 222 -9.96 -8.28 -16.58
CA ALA A 222 -9.19 -8.93 -15.52
C ALA A 222 -10.11 -9.68 -14.55
N ARG A 223 -11.22 -9.07 -14.12
CA ARG A 223 -12.21 -9.70 -13.23
C ARG A 223 -12.89 -10.89 -13.89
N ASP A 224 -13.36 -10.76 -15.14
CA ASP A 224 -13.97 -11.87 -15.89
C ASP A 224 -13.01 -13.05 -16.06
N PHE A 225 -11.75 -12.78 -16.44
CA PHE A 225 -10.76 -13.84 -16.55
C PHE A 225 -10.41 -14.45 -15.19
N PHE A 226 -10.32 -13.64 -14.12
CA PHE A 226 -10.11 -14.15 -12.76
C PHE A 226 -11.23 -15.10 -12.32
N ASP A 227 -12.49 -14.74 -12.54
CA ASP A 227 -13.64 -15.59 -12.18
C ASP A 227 -13.59 -16.92 -12.95
N LYS A 228 -13.23 -16.91 -14.24
CA LYS A 228 -12.98 -18.15 -15.02
C LYS A 228 -11.85 -19.00 -14.44
N LEU A 229 -10.77 -18.39 -13.94
CA LEU A 229 -9.67 -19.12 -13.27
C LEU A 229 -10.14 -19.75 -11.95
N VAL A 230 -11.01 -19.06 -11.19
CA VAL A 230 -11.62 -19.58 -9.97
C VAL A 230 -12.52 -20.78 -10.30
N GLU A 231 -13.41 -20.65 -11.28
CA GLU A 231 -14.27 -21.76 -11.75
C GLU A 231 -13.45 -22.97 -12.22
N LYS A 232 -12.39 -22.74 -13.01
CA LYS A 232 -11.50 -23.82 -13.49
C LYS A 232 -10.79 -24.54 -12.35
N SER A 233 -10.55 -23.85 -11.25
CA SER A 233 -9.86 -24.40 -10.08
C SER A 233 -10.80 -25.15 -9.13
N GLU A 234 -12.11 -25.15 -9.41
CA GLU A 234 -13.07 -25.97 -8.66
C GLU A 234 -12.70 -27.46 -8.75
N GLY A 235 -12.52 -28.08 -7.58
CA GLY A 235 -12.16 -29.48 -7.45
C GLY A 235 -10.64 -29.77 -7.41
N ILE A 236 -9.77 -28.77 -7.63
CA ILE A 236 -8.31 -28.95 -7.55
C ILE A 236 -7.64 -28.15 -6.42
N TRP A 237 -8.40 -27.34 -5.68
CA TRP A 237 -7.93 -26.54 -4.54
C TRP A 237 -7.16 -27.33 -3.47
N GLU A 238 -7.50 -28.60 -3.27
CA GLU A 238 -6.83 -29.46 -2.26
C GLU A 238 -5.34 -29.64 -2.54
N GLY A 239 -4.96 -29.61 -3.81
CA GLY A 239 -3.56 -29.72 -4.24
C GLY A 239 -2.79 -28.41 -4.19
N PHE A 240 -3.40 -27.30 -3.78
CA PHE A 240 -2.73 -26.00 -3.80
C PHE A 240 -1.66 -25.89 -2.73
N LYS A 241 -0.49 -25.41 -3.13
CA LYS A 241 0.61 -25.05 -2.24
C LYS A 241 0.37 -23.64 -1.67
N PRO A 242 1.02 -23.29 -0.53
CA PRO A 242 0.92 -21.95 0.05
C PRO A 242 1.12 -20.79 -0.93
N GLN A 243 2.09 -20.90 -1.85
CA GLN A 243 2.31 -19.90 -2.88
C GLN A 243 1.10 -19.72 -3.79
N GLU A 244 0.50 -20.82 -4.25
CA GLU A 244 -0.65 -20.81 -5.16
C GLU A 244 -1.88 -20.23 -4.44
N ILE A 245 -2.08 -20.58 -3.17
CA ILE A 245 -3.11 -20.00 -2.31
C ILE A 245 -2.92 -18.48 -2.18
N SER A 246 -1.71 -18.05 -1.81
CA SER A 246 -1.41 -16.63 -1.61
C SER A 246 -1.60 -15.81 -2.89
N ASN A 247 -1.24 -16.37 -4.06
CA ASN A 247 -1.42 -15.70 -5.34
C ASN A 247 -2.89 -15.47 -5.63
N PHE A 248 -3.75 -16.47 -5.43
CA PHE A 248 -5.19 -16.34 -5.65
C PHE A 248 -5.85 -15.34 -4.70
N LEU A 249 -5.57 -15.44 -3.40
CA LEU A 249 -6.14 -14.52 -2.41
C LEU A 249 -5.66 -13.08 -2.65
N TRP A 250 -4.37 -12.89 -2.97
CA TRP A 250 -3.82 -11.56 -3.28
C TRP A 250 -4.43 -10.98 -4.54
N SER A 251 -4.61 -11.81 -5.58
CA SER A 251 -5.20 -11.40 -6.84
C SER A 251 -6.67 -11.01 -6.67
N ALA A 252 -7.44 -11.79 -5.92
CA ALA A 252 -8.84 -11.48 -5.64
C ALA A 252 -9.00 -10.15 -4.87
N ALA A 253 -8.16 -9.94 -3.86
CA ALA A 253 -8.13 -8.68 -3.09
C ALA A 253 -7.67 -7.48 -3.92
N THR A 254 -6.74 -7.68 -4.85
CA THR A 254 -6.22 -6.62 -5.72
C THR A 254 -7.21 -6.24 -6.82
N LEU A 255 -7.93 -7.22 -7.37
CA LEU A 255 -8.94 -7.02 -8.43
C LEU A 255 -10.32 -6.60 -7.90
N ASP A 256 -10.45 -6.45 -6.57
CA ASP A 256 -11.71 -6.15 -5.88
C ASP A 256 -12.82 -7.18 -6.19
N THR A 257 -12.45 -8.46 -6.29
CA THR A 257 -13.40 -9.56 -6.54
C THR A 257 -13.82 -10.29 -5.28
N CYS A 258 -13.34 -9.91 -4.10
CA CYS A 258 -13.68 -10.57 -2.83
C CYS A 258 -15.19 -10.62 -2.55
N THR A 259 -15.94 -9.65 -3.06
CA THR A 259 -17.39 -9.53 -2.84
C THR A 259 -18.22 -10.28 -3.87
N THR A 260 -17.62 -10.73 -4.99
CA THR A 260 -18.32 -11.56 -6.00
C THR A 260 -18.64 -12.94 -5.43
N ALA A 261 -19.59 -13.65 -6.03
CA ALA A 261 -19.93 -15.01 -5.61
C ALA A 261 -18.71 -15.95 -5.72
N ALA A 262 -17.95 -15.84 -6.81
CA ALA A 262 -16.73 -16.61 -7.02
C ALA A 262 -15.63 -16.25 -6.00
N GLY A 263 -15.42 -14.96 -5.73
CA GLY A 263 -14.45 -14.49 -4.75
C GLY A 263 -14.79 -14.94 -3.32
N LYS A 264 -16.05 -14.81 -2.89
CA LYS A 264 -16.48 -15.28 -1.56
C LYS A 264 -16.20 -16.78 -1.38
N LYS A 265 -16.57 -17.60 -2.36
CA LYS A 265 -16.32 -19.05 -2.37
C LYS A 265 -14.81 -19.36 -2.34
N LEU A 266 -14.01 -18.62 -3.10
CA LEU A 266 -12.55 -18.73 -3.11
C LEU A 266 -11.96 -18.46 -1.72
N PHE A 267 -12.34 -17.33 -1.09
CA PHE A 267 -11.86 -16.96 0.24
C PHE A 267 -12.25 -18.00 1.28
N GLU A 268 -13.52 -18.42 1.35
CA GLU A 268 -13.97 -19.46 2.28
C GLU A 268 -13.13 -20.75 2.19
N LYS A 269 -12.85 -21.21 0.96
CA LYS A 269 -12.08 -22.45 0.74
C LYS A 269 -10.60 -22.28 1.05
N LEU A 270 -9.99 -21.23 0.53
CA LEU A 270 -8.54 -21.04 0.64
C LEU A 270 -8.11 -20.54 2.01
N GLU A 271 -8.95 -19.81 2.75
CA GLU A 271 -8.69 -19.47 4.15
C GLU A 271 -8.69 -20.72 5.03
N ALA A 272 -9.71 -21.59 4.90
CA ALA A 272 -9.76 -22.85 5.66
C ALA A 272 -8.53 -23.71 5.39
N ARG A 273 -8.10 -23.79 4.13
CA ARG A 273 -6.87 -24.51 3.74
C ARG A 273 -5.62 -23.86 4.30
N SER A 274 -5.56 -22.53 4.30
CA SER A 274 -4.44 -21.76 4.88
C SER A 274 -4.30 -22.04 6.37
N LEU A 275 -5.42 -22.04 7.11
CA LEU A 275 -5.45 -22.37 8.53
C LEU A 275 -4.96 -23.79 8.82
N ALA A 276 -5.33 -24.76 7.97
CA ALA A 276 -4.89 -26.14 8.09
C ALA A 276 -3.39 -26.36 7.78
N ASN A 277 -2.69 -25.39 7.18
CA ASN A 277 -1.29 -25.51 6.79
C ASN A 277 -0.51 -24.20 6.98
N LEU A 278 -0.79 -23.45 8.04
CA LEU A 278 -0.20 -22.12 8.23
C LEU A 278 1.33 -22.18 8.40
N GLU A 279 1.86 -23.27 8.97
CA GLU A 279 3.30 -23.51 9.10
C GLU A 279 4.02 -23.65 7.77
N GLY A 280 3.34 -24.15 6.73
CA GLY A 280 3.91 -24.31 5.39
C GLY A 280 4.07 -23.00 4.62
N PHE A 281 3.45 -21.91 5.06
CA PHE A 281 3.56 -20.60 4.40
C PHE A 281 4.93 -19.98 4.68
N GLY A 282 5.62 -19.49 3.66
CA GLY A 282 6.75 -18.57 3.88
C GLY A 282 6.25 -17.20 4.36
N ASN A 283 7.17 -16.28 4.65
CA ASN A 283 6.79 -14.95 5.14
C ASN A 283 6.02 -14.14 4.08
N LEU A 284 6.44 -14.23 2.81
CA LEU A 284 5.77 -13.58 1.68
C LEU A 284 4.35 -14.12 1.49
N GLU A 285 4.17 -15.44 1.55
CA GLU A 285 2.84 -16.04 1.42
C GLU A 285 1.95 -15.67 2.61
N LEU A 286 2.51 -15.64 3.83
CA LEU A 286 1.79 -15.27 5.05
C LEU A 286 1.32 -13.82 5.02
N GLN A 287 2.18 -12.88 4.61
CA GLN A 287 1.78 -11.46 4.51
C GLN A 287 0.70 -11.27 3.45
N ASN A 288 0.77 -11.99 2.32
CA ASN A 288 -0.24 -11.92 1.27
C ASN A 288 -1.58 -12.46 1.76
N LEU A 289 -1.58 -13.58 2.48
CA LEU A 289 -2.78 -14.11 3.14
C LEU A 289 -3.40 -13.06 4.07
N VAL A 290 -2.61 -12.52 5.00
CA VAL A 290 -3.10 -11.55 6.01
C VAL A 290 -3.62 -10.28 5.36
N TRP A 291 -2.90 -9.76 4.36
CA TRP A 291 -3.31 -8.57 3.62
C TRP A 291 -4.61 -8.79 2.84
N SER A 292 -4.73 -9.91 2.13
CA SER A 292 -5.95 -10.24 1.39
C SER A 292 -7.16 -10.40 2.29
N VAL A 293 -7.00 -11.09 3.42
CA VAL A 293 -8.08 -11.27 4.39
C VAL A 293 -8.49 -9.92 4.98
N SER A 294 -7.53 -8.99 5.19
CA SER A 294 -7.83 -7.62 5.63
C SER A 294 -8.61 -6.77 4.61
N LYS A 295 -8.65 -7.20 3.35
CA LYS A 295 -9.36 -6.51 2.27
C LYS A 295 -10.77 -7.03 2.07
N GLY A 296 -11.01 -8.33 2.23
CA GLY A 296 -12.35 -8.89 1.97
C GLY A 296 -12.58 -10.33 2.42
N GLY A 297 -11.74 -10.86 3.33
CA GLY A 297 -11.88 -12.22 3.85
C GLY A 297 -12.56 -12.29 5.22
N ASN A 298 -12.40 -13.43 5.92
CA ASN A 298 -12.85 -13.60 7.31
C ASN A 298 -11.71 -13.33 8.32
N PRO A 299 -11.61 -12.12 8.88
CA PRO A 299 -10.54 -11.79 9.82
C PRO A 299 -10.63 -12.57 11.13
N ALA A 300 -11.82 -12.95 11.57
CA ALA A 300 -12.05 -13.59 12.88
C ALA A 300 -11.38 -14.96 13.01
N SER A 301 -11.11 -15.64 11.90
CA SER A 301 -10.43 -16.93 11.89
C SER A 301 -8.93 -16.81 11.66
N VAL A 302 -8.50 -16.00 10.68
CA VAL A 302 -7.10 -15.95 10.23
C VAL A 302 -6.21 -15.19 11.20
N PHE A 303 -6.65 -14.03 11.70
CA PHE A 303 -5.82 -13.16 12.52
C PHE A 303 -5.39 -13.80 13.86
N PRO A 304 -6.29 -14.42 14.65
CA PRO A 304 -5.87 -15.13 15.87
C PRO A 304 -4.89 -16.29 15.59
N ALA A 305 -5.07 -17.04 14.51
CA ALA A 305 -4.15 -18.11 14.13
C ALA A 305 -2.77 -17.55 13.75
N VAL A 306 -2.73 -16.43 13.03
CA VAL A 306 -1.48 -15.73 12.68
C VAL A 306 -0.77 -15.23 13.94
N CYS A 307 -1.48 -14.68 14.93
CA CYS A 307 -0.88 -14.28 16.22
C CYS A 307 -0.12 -15.44 16.89
N GLN A 308 -0.61 -16.68 16.78
CA GLN A 308 0.04 -17.86 17.39
C GLN A 308 1.37 -18.24 16.72
N VAL A 309 1.53 -17.98 15.43
CA VAL A 309 2.76 -18.34 14.68
C VAL A 309 3.78 -17.19 14.59
N ILE A 310 3.39 -15.95 14.89
CA ILE A 310 4.31 -14.81 14.92
C ILE A 310 5.53 -15.04 15.83
N PRO A 311 5.41 -15.58 17.06
CA PRO A 311 6.57 -15.81 17.94
C PRO A 311 7.70 -16.62 17.32
N SER A 312 7.39 -17.71 16.63
CA SER A 312 8.40 -18.56 16.00
C SER A 312 8.98 -17.94 14.72
N ARG A 313 8.23 -17.05 14.07
CA ARG A 313 8.62 -16.37 12.82
C ARG A 313 9.35 -15.05 13.04
N LEU A 314 9.18 -14.43 14.20
CA LEU A 314 9.67 -13.09 14.52
C LEU A 314 11.14 -12.82 14.12
N PRO A 315 12.10 -13.75 14.33
CA PRO A 315 13.50 -13.52 13.95
C PRO A 315 13.73 -13.38 12.44
N TYR A 316 12.84 -13.95 11.63
CA TYR A 316 12.96 -14.03 10.17
C TYR A 316 12.12 -12.99 9.43
N LEU A 317 11.27 -12.24 10.14
CA LEU A 317 10.48 -11.16 9.54
C LEU A 317 11.40 -10.00 9.13
N ASN A 318 11.28 -9.60 7.88
CA ASN A 318 11.91 -8.41 7.33
C ASN A 318 11.02 -7.16 7.58
N PRO A 319 11.52 -5.94 7.30
CA PRO A 319 10.76 -4.70 7.49
C PRO A 319 9.40 -4.64 6.78
N GLN A 320 9.32 -5.15 5.55
CA GLN A 320 8.08 -5.21 4.79
C GLN A 320 7.08 -6.17 5.45
N ASP A 321 7.52 -7.36 5.85
CA ASP A 321 6.66 -8.35 6.51
C ASP A 321 6.01 -7.75 7.77
N VAL A 322 6.80 -7.06 8.61
CA VAL A 322 6.32 -6.39 9.83
C VAL A 322 5.30 -5.29 9.49
N SER A 323 5.60 -4.48 8.49
CA SER A 323 4.74 -3.38 8.06
C SER A 323 3.38 -3.86 7.54
N VAL A 324 3.38 -4.88 6.69
CA VAL A 324 2.14 -5.48 6.15
C VAL A 324 1.33 -6.14 7.25
N LEU A 325 1.97 -6.91 8.14
CA LEU A 325 1.26 -7.50 9.28
C LEU A 325 0.58 -6.43 10.12
N LEU A 326 1.33 -5.44 10.62
CA LEU A 326 0.79 -4.37 11.47
C LEU A 326 -0.36 -3.62 10.80
N SER A 327 -0.17 -3.18 9.56
CA SER A 327 -1.21 -2.44 8.82
C SER A 327 -2.47 -3.27 8.58
N SER A 328 -2.32 -4.57 8.29
CA SER A 328 -3.47 -5.47 8.13
C SER A 328 -4.19 -5.73 9.44
N PHE A 329 -3.47 -5.93 10.56
CA PHE A 329 -4.07 -6.06 11.89
C PHE A 329 -4.87 -4.80 12.26
N SER A 330 -4.27 -3.63 12.04
CA SER A 330 -4.92 -2.35 12.31
C SER A 330 -6.15 -2.13 11.45
N ARG A 331 -6.08 -2.45 10.15
CA ARG A 331 -7.20 -2.28 9.20
C ARG A 331 -8.47 -3.02 9.61
N VAL A 332 -8.33 -4.23 10.15
CA VAL A 332 -9.50 -5.05 10.55
C VAL A 332 -9.89 -4.85 12.01
N GLY A 333 -9.25 -3.94 12.73
CA GLY A 333 -9.51 -3.71 14.14
C GLY A 333 -9.09 -4.87 15.06
N TRP A 334 -8.17 -5.73 14.63
CA TRP A 334 -7.70 -6.85 15.45
C TRP A 334 -6.46 -6.44 16.26
N TYR A 335 -6.70 -6.08 17.52
CA TYR A 335 -5.69 -5.48 18.39
C TYR A 335 -5.20 -6.45 19.46
N ASP A 336 -4.32 -7.39 19.07
CA ASP A 336 -3.61 -8.24 20.04
C ASP A 336 -2.36 -7.52 20.56
N LEU A 337 -2.43 -7.03 21.80
CA LEU A 337 -1.38 -6.20 22.40
C LEU A 337 -0.01 -6.91 22.42
N ASN A 338 0.03 -8.23 22.65
CA ASN A 338 1.28 -8.98 22.68
C ASN A 338 1.93 -9.05 21.29
N THR A 339 1.14 -9.35 20.26
CA THR A 339 1.58 -9.36 18.86
C THR A 339 2.11 -7.99 18.45
N PHE A 340 1.39 -6.91 18.76
CA PHE A 340 1.85 -5.56 18.45
C PHE A 340 3.14 -5.21 19.18
N LYS A 341 3.31 -5.58 20.45
CA LYS A 341 4.57 -5.39 21.19
C LYS A 341 5.75 -6.11 20.52
N MET A 342 5.55 -7.35 20.10
CA MET A 342 6.59 -8.13 19.43
C MET A 342 6.99 -7.51 18.09
N LEU A 343 6.00 -7.11 17.28
CA LEU A 343 6.24 -6.46 15.99
C LEU A 343 6.87 -5.08 16.16
N ALA A 344 6.44 -4.28 17.13
CA ALA A 344 7.06 -3.00 17.48
C ALA A 344 8.53 -3.17 17.92
N GLY A 345 8.84 -4.25 18.66
CA GLY A 345 10.21 -4.61 19.01
C GLY A 345 11.10 -4.92 17.79
N ARG A 346 10.52 -5.45 16.70
CA ARG A 346 11.24 -5.69 15.44
C ARG A 346 11.49 -4.43 14.61
N ILE A 347 10.64 -3.40 14.76
CA ILE A 347 10.91 -2.08 14.18
C ILE A 347 12.22 -1.52 14.76
N GLY A 348 12.39 -1.61 16.09
CA GLY A 348 13.56 -1.09 16.78
C GLY A 348 13.78 0.40 16.48
N SER A 349 14.95 0.76 15.95
CA SER A 349 15.23 2.13 15.53
C SER A 349 14.69 2.50 14.14
N GLY A 350 14.05 1.56 13.42
CA GLY A 350 13.57 1.78 12.06
C GLY A 350 14.65 1.85 10.98
N LYS A 351 15.95 1.75 11.33
CA LYS A 351 17.10 2.00 10.45
C LYS A 351 17.07 1.23 9.11
N PHE A 352 16.55 0.01 9.11
CA PHE A 352 16.52 -0.87 7.93
C PHE A 352 15.20 -0.82 7.15
N TYR A 353 14.23 -0.02 7.60
CA TYR A 353 12.96 0.16 6.91
C TYR A 353 13.10 1.17 5.78
N SER A 354 12.47 0.91 4.63
CA SER A 354 12.20 1.97 3.67
C SER A 354 11.25 3.01 4.28
N PRO A 355 11.24 4.25 3.78
CA PRO A 355 10.31 5.30 4.20
C PRO A 355 8.85 4.82 4.29
N GLN A 356 8.35 4.19 3.22
CA GLN A 356 7.02 3.60 3.15
C GLN A 356 6.73 2.55 4.23
N HIS A 357 7.61 1.56 4.41
CA HIS A 357 7.37 0.50 5.39
C HIS A 357 7.44 1.05 6.82
N LEU A 358 8.30 2.06 7.05
CA LEU A 358 8.40 2.72 8.35
C LEU A 358 7.10 3.47 8.65
N SER A 359 6.66 4.36 7.77
CA SER A 359 5.43 5.16 7.93
C SER A 359 4.19 4.29 8.14
N ASN A 360 4.04 3.23 7.35
CA ASN A 360 2.94 2.28 7.52
C ASN A 360 2.98 1.58 8.88
N SER A 361 4.18 1.23 9.38
CA SER A 361 4.33 0.52 10.65
C SER A 361 3.93 1.40 11.83
N ILE A 362 4.44 2.64 11.90
CA ILE A 362 4.06 3.58 12.97
C ILE A 362 2.61 4.04 12.89
N ALA A 363 2.07 4.27 11.68
CA ALA A 363 0.65 4.56 11.51
C ALA A 363 -0.22 3.40 12.01
N ALA A 364 0.14 2.15 11.72
CA ALA A 364 -0.58 1.00 12.22
C ALA A 364 -0.48 0.83 13.74
N LEU A 365 0.68 1.12 14.35
CA LEU A 365 0.81 1.14 15.81
C LEU A 365 -0.08 2.21 16.45
N ALA A 366 -0.12 3.42 15.87
CA ALA A 366 -0.96 4.52 16.34
C ALA A 366 -2.47 4.25 16.14
N GLY A 367 -2.82 3.60 15.04
CA GLY A 367 -4.19 3.18 14.72
C GLY A 367 -4.65 1.94 15.48
N GLY A 368 -3.79 1.31 16.29
CA GLY A 368 -4.00 0.03 16.97
C GLY A 368 -5.10 -0.04 18.03
N GLY A 369 -6.01 0.96 18.12
CA GLY A 369 -7.14 0.97 19.05
C GLY A 369 -6.78 0.92 20.54
N PHE A 370 -5.49 0.99 20.89
CA PHE A 370 -5.02 0.93 22.26
C PHE A 370 -5.34 2.23 22.99
N GLY A 371 -5.97 2.14 24.15
CA GLY A 371 -6.15 3.29 25.03
C GLY A 371 -4.81 3.85 25.53
N PRO A 372 -4.78 5.06 26.12
CA PRO A 372 -3.53 5.73 26.53
C PRO A 372 -2.60 4.85 27.36
N GLU A 373 -3.12 4.11 28.34
CA GLU A 373 -2.33 3.21 29.20
C GLU A 373 -1.65 2.07 28.43
N GLN A 374 -2.35 1.47 27.46
CA GLN A 374 -1.80 0.40 26.63
C GLN A 374 -0.83 0.95 25.57
N GLY A 375 -1.12 2.15 25.05
CA GLY A 375 -0.30 2.83 24.04
C GLY A 375 1.08 3.25 24.53
N GLU A 376 1.24 3.53 25.83
CA GLU A 376 2.53 3.91 26.44
C GLU A 376 3.66 2.92 26.14
N VAL A 377 3.35 1.62 25.97
CA VAL A 377 4.38 0.62 25.66
C VAL A 377 5.07 0.86 24.31
N PHE A 378 4.42 1.55 23.38
CA PHE A 378 4.99 1.85 22.07
C PHE A 378 5.80 3.15 22.06
N LYS A 379 5.72 3.97 23.12
CA LYS A 379 6.38 5.28 23.17
C LYS A 379 7.88 5.22 22.85
N GLY A 380 8.59 4.24 23.39
CA GLY A 380 10.03 4.03 23.09
C GLY A 380 10.31 3.70 21.62
N THR A 381 9.39 3.01 20.94
CA THR A 381 9.46 2.77 19.50
C THR A 381 9.28 4.09 18.73
N PHE A 382 8.28 4.90 19.09
CA PHE A 382 8.05 6.21 18.47
C PHE A 382 9.25 7.15 18.67
N GLU A 383 9.81 7.25 19.89
CA GLU A 383 11.00 8.06 20.15
C GLU A 383 12.22 7.62 19.31
N SER A 384 12.41 6.31 19.15
CA SER A 384 13.53 5.77 18.36
C SER A 384 13.35 6.03 16.86
N VAL A 385 12.12 5.88 16.38
CA VAL A 385 11.76 6.16 14.99
C VAL A 385 11.84 7.65 14.68
N GLY A 386 11.40 8.53 15.59
CA GLY A 386 11.47 9.99 15.42
C GLY A 386 12.91 10.46 15.21
N LYS A 387 13.84 9.96 16.02
CA LYS A 387 15.29 10.19 15.85
C LYS A 387 15.81 9.70 14.50
N GLU A 388 15.40 8.52 14.06
CA GLU A 388 15.85 7.97 12.76
C GLU A 388 15.27 8.76 11.58
N VAL A 389 14.01 9.17 11.63
CA VAL A 389 13.38 10.00 10.60
C VAL A 389 14.08 11.37 10.54
N ALA A 390 14.30 12.02 11.69
CA ALA A 390 15.03 13.28 11.76
C ALA A 390 16.48 13.14 11.24
N ARG A 391 17.14 11.99 11.47
CA ARG A 391 18.49 11.70 10.95
C ARG A 391 18.49 11.51 9.43
N ARG A 392 17.47 10.86 8.85
CA ARG A 392 17.33 10.69 7.39
C ARG A 392 17.03 12.01 6.67
N GLY A 393 16.37 12.92 7.38
CA GLY A 393 15.74 14.08 6.77
C GLY A 393 14.42 13.71 6.08
N ALA A 394 13.57 14.70 5.90
CA ALA A 394 12.26 14.51 5.27
C ALA A 394 12.34 14.20 3.77
N GLY A 395 13.39 14.66 3.08
CA GLY A 395 13.59 14.54 1.63
C GLY A 395 13.51 13.13 1.04
N VAL A 396 13.71 12.08 1.85
CA VAL A 396 13.58 10.68 1.40
C VAL A 396 12.15 10.14 1.50
N PHE A 397 11.25 10.84 2.20
CA PHE A 397 9.86 10.46 2.39
C PHE A 397 8.97 11.14 1.35
N LYS A 398 7.99 10.42 0.82
CA LYS A 398 6.88 11.02 0.05
C LYS A 398 5.92 11.76 0.97
N ILE A 399 5.12 12.70 0.45
CA ILE A 399 4.16 13.46 1.25
C ILE A 399 3.16 12.54 1.98
N GLN A 400 2.68 11.47 1.35
CA GLN A 400 1.83 10.46 1.99
C GLN A 400 2.50 9.80 3.21
N GLU A 401 3.81 9.57 3.15
CA GLU A 401 4.56 8.94 4.25
C GLU A 401 4.82 9.95 5.37
N VAL A 402 5.08 11.22 5.03
CA VAL A 402 5.17 12.33 5.98
C VAL A 402 3.86 12.48 6.75
N LYS A 403 2.72 12.50 6.04
CA LYS A 403 1.37 12.52 6.60
C LYS A 403 1.18 11.41 7.64
N ASP A 404 1.49 10.17 7.26
CA ASP A 404 1.30 9.01 8.12
C ASP A 404 2.15 9.10 9.40
N VAL A 405 3.40 9.55 9.30
CA VAL A 405 4.27 9.75 10.47
C VAL A 405 3.72 10.88 11.35
N VAL A 406 3.40 12.04 10.78
CA VAL A 406 2.87 13.20 11.51
C VAL A 406 1.58 12.86 12.25
N TRP A 407 0.65 12.17 11.58
CA TRP A 407 -0.59 11.69 12.19
C TRP A 407 -0.33 10.64 13.27
N ALA A 408 0.57 9.68 13.04
CA ALA A 408 0.84 8.64 14.01
C ALA A 408 1.41 9.20 15.32
N PHE A 409 2.39 10.12 15.22
CA PHE A 409 3.01 10.76 16.37
C PHE A 409 2.00 11.64 17.12
N SER A 410 1.16 12.38 16.41
CA SER A 410 0.13 13.21 17.04
C SER A 410 -0.93 12.37 17.76
N LYS A 411 -1.35 11.26 17.16
CA LYS A 411 -2.38 10.36 17.70
C LYS A 411 -1.95 9.72 19.02
N VAL A 412 -0.69 9.31 19.14
CA VAL A 412 -0.15 8.71 20.37
C VAL A 412 0.39 9.73 21.36
N GLY A 413 0.37 11.03 21.03
CA GLY A 413 0.96 12.09 21.86
C GLY A 413 2.48 11.99 21.99
N ALA A 414 3.16 11.33 21.05
CA ALA A 414 4.62 11.27 21.00
C ALA A 414 5.15 12.60 20.43
N VAL A 415 5.73 13.41 21.30
CA VAL A 415 6.23 14.73 20.95
C VAL A 415 7.72 14.64 20.63
N ASP A 416 8.08 14.90 19.36
CA ASP A 416 9.47 15.02 18.88
C ASP A 416 9.63 16.33 18.09
N ASP A 417 9.99 17.40 18.79
CA ASP A 417 10.06 18.75 18.21
C ASP A 417 10.99 18.81 17.00
N LYS A 418 12.07 18.00 16.98
CA LYS A 418 13.01 18.00 15.86
C LYS A 418 12.41 17.33 14.63
N LEU A 419 11.68 16.23 14.81
CA LEU A 419 10.94 15.57 13.74
C LEU A 419 9.95 16.54 13.07
N PHE A 420 9.12 17.20 13.87
CA PHE A 420 8.10 18.13 13.35
C PHE A 420 8.74 19.34 12.66
N GLN A 421 9.82 19.91 13.19
CA GLN A 421 10.59 20.96 12.50
C GLN A 421 11.10 20.48 11.13
N VAL A 422 11.68 19.28 11.07
CA VAL A 422 12.22 18.71 9.83
C VAL A 422 11.13 18.56 8.77
N PHE A 423 9.93 18.11 9.15
CA PHE A 423 8.81 18.01 8.21
C PHE A 423 8.20 19.35 7.85
N ALA A 424 8.06 20.29 8.80
CA ALA A 424 7.50 21.61 8.51
C ALA A 424 8.34 22.35 7.45
N VAL A 425 9.66 22.38 7.62
CA VAL A 425 10.59 23.02 6.66
C VAL A 425 10.51 22.34 5.30
N ASP A 426 10.51 21.02 5.25
CA ASP A 426 10.45 20.27 4.00
C ASP A 426 9.12 20.47 3.25
N ILE A 427 7.99 20.49 3.97
CA ILE A 427 6.68 20.81 3.36
C ILE A 427 6.68 22.24 2.83
N LEU A 428 7.29 23.20 3.52
CA LEU A 428 7.43 24.59 3.07
C LEU A 428 8.26 24.72 1.79
N GLU A 429 9.21 23.83 1.54
CA GLU A 429 10.07 23.83 0.36
C GLU A 429 9.47 23.07 -0.84
N ARG A 430 8.67 22.03 -0.60
CA ARG A 430 8.09 21.18 -1.66
C ARG A 430 6.95 21.83 -2.43
N ASP A 431 6.79 21.48 -3.70
CA ASP A 431 5.51 21.69 -4.37
C ASP A 431 4.53 20.59 -3.93
N ILE A 432 3.50 20.98 -3.19
CA ILE A 432 2.45 20.09 -2.68
C ILE A 432 1.12 20.34 -3.40
N LYS A 433 1.12 21.13 -4.48
CA LYS A 433 -0.08 21.34 -5.30
C LYS A 433 -0.46 20.02 -5.97
N GLY A 434 -1.70 19.60 -5.74
CA GLY A 434 -2.23 18.36 -6.30
C GLY A 434 -2.08 17.12 -5.40
N GLU A 435 -1.53 17.27 -4.20
CA GLU A 435 -1.60 16.24 -3.16
C GLU A 435 -3.05 15.95 -2.76
N SER A 436 -3.31 14.77 -2.17
CA SER A 436 -4.68 14.40 -1.78
C SER A 436 -5.19 15.26 -0.62
N MET A 437 -6.50 15.53 -0.61
CA MET A 437 -7.14 16.33 0.45
C MET A 437 -7.01 15.66 1.82
N GLU A 438 -7.14 14.32 1.86
CA GLU A 438 -6.82 13.49 3.02
C GLU A 438 -5.40 13.77 3.54
N SER A 439 -4.41 13.90 2.64
CA SER A 439 -3.03 14.18 3.05
C SER A 439 -2.86 15.55 3.66
N LEU A 440 -3.44 16.58 3.04
CA LEU A 440 -3.38 17.94 3.57
C LEU A 440 -4.11 18.03 4.93
N SER A 441 -5.31 17.45 5.02
CA SER A 441 -6.13 17.43 6.23
C SER A 441 -5.42 16.73 7.40
N MET A 442 -4.90 15.52 7.18
CA MET A 442 -4.21 14.76 8.22
C MET A 442 -2.89 15.41 8.65
N MET A 443 -2.15 16.06 7.73
CA MET A 443 -0.96 16.84 8.09
C MET A 443 -1.34 18.02 8.98
N MET A 444 -2.33 18.84 8.58
CA MET A 444 -2.80 19.96 9.41
C MET A 444 -3.24 19.49 10.80
N TYR A 445 -4.01 18.41 10.85
CA TYR A 445 -4.46 17.81 12.11
C TYR A 445 -3.29 17.38 12.99
N GLY A 446 -2.31 16.69 12.41
CA GLY A 446 -1.16 16.22 13.18
C GLY A 446 -0.27 17.35 13.71
N PHE A 447 -0.01 18.38 12.89
CA PHE A 447 0.71 19.58 13.33
C PHE A 447 -0.08 20.39 14.35
N ALA A 448 -1.41 20.48 14.24
CA ALA A 448 -2.25 21.19 15.21
C ALA A 448 -2.26 20.46 16.57
N LYS A 449 -2.39 19.12 16.56
CA LYS A 449 -2.37 18.29 17.77
C LYS A 449 -1.03 18.29 18.50
N LEU A 450 0.08 18.58 17.82
CA LEU A 450 1.37 18.83 18.46
C LEU A 450 1.30 19.97 19.49
N GLY A 451 0.51 21.01 19.21
CA GLY A 451 0.29 22.13 20.12
C GLY A 451 -0.49 21.71 21.38
N GLU A 452 -1.49 20.83 21.22
CA GLU A 452 -2.38 20.40 22.30
C GLU A 452 -1.71 19.45 23.32
N ALA A 453 -0.87 18.51 22.86
CA ALA A 453 -0.36 17.40 23.69
C ALA A 453 0.42 17.81 24.96
N VAL A 454 0.89 19.06 25.06
CA VAL A 454 1.66 19.56 26.21
C VAL A 454 0.82 20.42 27.18
N GLY A 455 -0.36 20.90 26.78
CA GLY A 455 -1.26 21.66 27.65
C GLY A 455 -1.78 20.85 28.86
N LYS A 456 -1.65 19.52 28.83
CA LYS A 456 -2.04 18.60 29.92
C LYS A 456 -0.91 18.31 30.93
N GLY A 457 0.33 18.73 30.66
CA GLY A 457 1.53 18.41 31.47
C GLY A 457 2.19 19.58 32.22
N GLY A 458 1.84 20.83 31.93
CA GLY A 458 2.46 22.01 32.51
C GLY A 458 1.75 22.56 33.75
N ARG A 459 2.00 22.02 34.94
CA ARG A 459 1.75 22.77 36.19
C ARG A 459 2.83 23.83 36.35
N GLY A 460 2.60 25.04 35.84
CA GLY A 460 3.49 26.17 36.09
C GLY A 460 3.38 27.29 35.06
N GLY A 461 2.25 27.98 35.03
CA GLY A 461 2.08 29.19 34.24
C GLY A 461 0.79 29.90 34.65
N GLN A 462 0.88 30.80 35.62
CA GLN A 462 -0.19 31.77 35.87
C GLN A 462 -0.15 32.80 34.74
N GLY A 463 -1.15 32.78 33.86
CA GLY A 463 -1.43 33.84 32.89
C GLY A 463 -1.80 33.29 31.51
N GLY A 464 -3.06 33.49 31.10
CA GLY A 464 -3.49 33.41 29.71
C GLY A 464 -4.63 32.42 29.44
N GLY A 465 -5.87 32.91 29.52
CA GLY A 465 -7.01 32.22 28.91
C GLY A 465 -6.87 32.15 27.39
N LYS A 466 -7.44 31.10 26.78
CA LYS A 466 -7.70 30.91 25.34
C LYS A 466 -6.51 30.82 24.35
N LEU A 467 -5.23 30.99 24.72
CA LEU A 467 -4.12 31.11 23.75
C LEU A 467 -2.93 30.12 23.87
N GLY A 468 -2.90 29.21 24.85
CA GLY A 468 -1.71 28.38 25.13
C GLY A 468 -1.29 27.34 24.08
N ILE A 469 -2.08 27.10 23.01
CA ILE A 469 -1.77 26.13 21.95
C ILE A 469 -0.84 26.73 20.89
N TYR A 470 -1.07 28.00 20.55
CA TYR A 470 -0.22 28.77 19.63
C TYR A 470 1.20 28.93 20.15
N ASP A 471 1.35 29.19 21.45
CA ASP A 471 2.65 29.39 22.12
C ASP A 471 3.62 28.26 21.83
N ARG A 472 3.12 27.01 21.68
CA ARG A 472 3.97 25.85 21.42
C ARG A 472 4.32 25.69 19.95
N ILE A 473 3.38 25.92 19.03
CA ILE A 473 3.69 25.90 17.59
C ILE A 473 4.68 27.00 17.27
N GLU A 474 4.50 28.19 17.85
CA GLU A 474 5.49 29.27 17.77
C GLU A 474 6.82 28.90 18.45
N LYS A 475 6.80 28.24 19.61
CA LYS A 475 8.04 27.78 20.26
C LYS A 475 8.80 26.72 19.46
N VAL A 476 8.10 25.80 18.79
CA VAL A 476 8.70 24.66 18.09
C VAL A 476 9.03 25.01 16.64
N LEU A 477 8.14 25.71 15.94
CA LEU A 477 8.28 26.04 14.52
C LEU A 477 8.60 27.52 14.26
N GLY A 478 8.45 28.41 15.24
CA GLY A 478 8.67 29.85 15.04
C GLY A 478 7.80 30.40 13.93
N SER A 479 8.43 31.18 13.03
CA SER A 479 7.78 31.72 11.83
C SER A 479 7.28 30.65 10.84
N ASP A 480 7.84 29.44 10.90
CA ASP A 480 7.47 28.36 9.97
C ASP A 480 6.08 27.81 10.30
N GLY A 481 5.59 27.97 11.54
CA GLY A 481 4.26 27.51 11.95
C GLY A 481 3.14 28.17 11.15
N PRO A 482 2.93 29.50 11.25
CA PRO A 482 1.92 30.21 10.46
C PRO A 482 2.12 30.04 8.95
N ALA A 483 3.37 30.03 8.47
CA ALA A 483 3.66 29.82 7.05
C ALA A 483 3.23 28.42 6.57
N LEU A 484 3.42 27.39 7.39
CA LEU A 484 3.02 26.01 7.09
C LEU A 484 1.50 25.90 6.94
N PHE A 485 0.74 26.40 7.91
CA PHE A 485 -0.74 26.34 7.84
C PHE A 485 -1.28 27.16 6.68
N SER A 486 -0.73 28.36 6.46
CA SER A 486 -1.08 29.17 5.29
C SER A 486 -0.82 28.42 3.98
N LYS A 487 0.35 27.79 3.83
CA LYS A 487 0.68 27.01 2.64
C LYS A 487 -0.26 25.81 2.44
N LEU A 488 -0.53 25.07 3.51
CA LEU A 488 -1.40 23.89 3.46
C LEU A 488 -2.83 24.29 3.07
N VAL A 489 -3.40 25.34 3.69
CA VAL A 489 -4.78 25.80 3.41
C VAL A 489 -4.91 26.28 1.96
N ASN A 490 -3.91 27.01 1.45
CA ASN A 490 -3.87 27.46 0.06
C ASN A 490 -3.82 26.32 -0.98
N CYS A 491 -3.52 25.08 -0.56
CA CYS A 491 -3.52 23.90 -1.43
C CYS A 491 -4.82 23.08 -1.32
N VAL A 492 -5.75 23.46 -0.43
CA VAL A 492 -7.02 22.75 -0.24
C VAL A 492 -8.00 23.11 -1.36
N ASP A 493 -8.55 22.08 -1.98
CA ASP A 493 -9.70 22.15 -2.88
C ASP A 493 -10.92 21.63 -2.12
N VAL A 494 -11.76 22.54 -1.61
CA VAL A 494 -12.95 22.22 -0.81
C VAL A 494 -13.88 21.24 -1.54
N GLY A 495 -13.99 21.35 -2.87
CA GLY A 495 -14.84 20.48 -3.67
C GLY A 495 -14.36 19.02 -3.75
N LYS A 496 -13.08 18.77 -3.44
CA LYS A 496 -12.48 17.43 -3.42
C LYS A 496 -12.33 16.83 -2.03
N CYS A 497 -12.56 17.63 -0.99
CA CYS A 497 -12.49 17.16 0.40
C CYS A 497 -13.71 16.30 0.72
N ASP A 498 -13.53 15.18 1.41
CA ASP A 498 -14.66 14.54 2.07
C ASP A 498 -15.09 15.34 3.33
N SER A 499 -16.15 14.92 4.01
CA SER A 499 -16.68 15.66 5.15
C SER A 499 -15.78 15.56 6.39
N MET A 500 -14.99 14.47 6.51
CA MET A 500 -13.98 14.34 7.56
C MET A 500 -12.79 15.26 7.28
N ASP A 501 -12.36 15.39 6.02
CA ASP A 501 -11.29 16.29 5.59
C ASP A 501 -11.59 17.73 5.99
N LEU A 502 -12.78 18.24 5.61
CA LEU A 502 -13.20 19.62 5.88
C LEU A 502 -13.25 19.91 7.39
N THR A 503 -13.91 19.03 8.15
CA THR A 503 -14.08 19.24 9.59
C THR A 503 -12.75 19.13 10.33
N ASN A 504 -11.86 18.22 9.94
CA ASN A 504 -10.50 18.15 10.48
C ASN A 504 -9.68 19.40 10.16
N ILE A 505 -9.78 19.97 8.94
CA ILE A 505 -9.09 21.21 8.59
C ILE A 505 -9.62 22.36 9.46
N ILE A 506 -10.94 22.56 9.53
CA ILE A 506 -11.56 23.60 10.35
C ILE A 506 -11.13 23.49 11.81
N TYR A 507 -11.16 22.28 12.35
CA TYR A 507 -10.71 22.01 13.71
C TYR A 507 -9.22 22.29 13.90
N SER A 508 -8.39 21.94 12.93
CA SER A 508 -6.94 22.18 12.97
C SER A 508 -6.63 23.68 12.96
N LEU A 509 -7.32 24.45 12.11
CA LEU A 509 -7.21 25.92 12.10
C LEU A 509 -7.78 26.54 13.38
N GLY A 510 -8.81 25.93 13.98
CA GLY A 510 -9.31 26.23 15.33
C GLY A 510 -8.28 26.07 16.43
N LEU A 511 -7.62 24.91 16.48
CA LEU A 511 -6.58 24.57 17.46
C LEU A 511 -5.38 25.48 17.27
N VAL A 512 -5.08 25.64 15.99
CA VAL A 512 -4.36 26.71 15.34
C VAL A 512 -4.55 28.01 16.08
N GLY A 513 -5.78 28.52 15.95
CA GLY A 513 -6.23 29.90 16.01
C GLY A 513 -5.97 30.66 14.70
N TYR A 514 -5.81 29.96 13.57
CA TYR A 514 -5.50 30.55 12.26
C TYR A 514 -6.83 30.88 11.59
N LEU A 515 -7.08 32.18 11.39
CA LEU A 515 -8.33 32.66 10.81
C LEU A 515 -8.17 32.86 9.31
N ASP A 516 -8.92 32.09 8.54
CA ASP A 516 -9.12 32.25 7.10
C ASP A 516 -10.63 32.26 6.85
N GLU A 517 -11.20 33.46 6.82
CA GLU A 517 -12.66 33.66 6.82
C GLU A 517 -13.28 33.15 5.51
N ASP A 518 -12.61 33.38 4.38
CA ASP A 518 -13.05 32.90 3.06
C ASP A 518 -13.07 31.37 3.03
N PHE A 519 -12.03 30.71 3.57
CA PHE A 519 -12.00 29.26 3.67
C PHE A 519 -13.10 28.75 4.60
N PHE A 520 -13.26 29.31 5.80
CA PHE A 520 -14.31 28.88 6.74
C PHE A 520 -15.71 29.03 6.17
N GLN A 521 -16.00 30.14 5.49
CA GLN A 521 -17.28 30.32 4.83
C GLN A 521 -17.48 29.25 3.75
N THR A 522 -16.51 29.10 2.85
CA THR A 522 -16.60 28.15 1.72
C THR A 522 -16.75 26.70 2.20
N ALA A 523 -15.98 26.30 3.23
CA ALA A 523 -16.05 24.96 3.79
C ALA A 523 -17.38 24.71 4.53
N THR A 524 -17.88 25.70 5.27
CA THR A 524 -19.16 25.60 5.98
C THR A 524 -20.32 25.50 4.99
N ASP A 525 -20.34 26.32 3.93
CA ASP A 525 -21.35 26.26 2.88
C ASP A 525 -21.41 24.88 2.21
N GLU A 526 -20.26 24.28 1.94
CA GLU A 526 -20.17 22.94 1.36
C GLU A 526 -20.67 21.86 2.33
N VAL A 527 -20.34 21.96 3.62
CA VAL A 527 -20.86 21.06 4.66
C VAL A 527 -22.38 21.16 4.76
N GLU A 528 -22.94 22.38 4.86
CA GLU A 528 -24.39 22.56 4.93
C GLU A 528 -25.09 22.05 3.67
N LYS A 529 -24.49 22.25 2.49
CA LYS A 529 -25.00 21.71 1.22
C LYS A 529 -25.04 20.17 1.25
N ARG A 530 -24.07 19.50 1.88
CA ARG A 530 -24.07 18.03 2.04
C ARG A 530 -25.11 17.57 3.05
N MET A 531 -25.24 18.26 4.17
CA MET A 531 -26.30 18.05 5.17
C MET A 531 -27.69 18.13 4.52
N ARG A 532 -27.95 19.16 3.71
CA ARG A 532 -29.21 19.31 2.95
C ARG A 532 -29.44 18.19 1.91
N LYS A 533 -28.38 17.55 1.43
CA LYS A 533 -28.47 16.39 0.51
C LYS A 533 -28.63 15.06 1.26
N GLY A 534 -28.70 15.07 2.58
CA GLY A 534 -28.90 13.88 3.41
C GLY A 534 -27.61 13.12 3.73
N GLU A 535 -26.44 13.75 3.61
CA GLU A 535 -25.20 13.16 4.13
C GLU A 535 -25.24 13.15 5.67
N CYS A 536 -24.90 12.00 6.26
CA CYS A 536 -24.83 11.84 7.71
C CYS A 536 -23.48 12.33 8.23
N PHE A 537 -23.51 13.07 9.34
CA PHE A 537 -22.32 13.50 10.07
C PHE A 537 -22.29 12.83 11.44
N ASP A 538 -21.13 12.33 11.84
CA ASP A 538 -20.93 11.79 13.18
C ASP A 538 -20.62 12.90 14.21
N ALA A 539 -20.65 12.53 15.48
CA ALA A 539 -20.44 13.47 16.58
C ALA A 539 -19.06 14.15 16.53
N ILE A 540 -18.02 13.44 16.07
CA ILE A 540 -16.65 13.96 15.98
C ILE A 540 -16.57 15.04 14.90
N GLN A 541 -17.15 14.80 13.73
CA GLN A 541 -17.20 15.75 12.62
C GLN A 541 -17.93 17.04 13.05
N ILE A 542 -19.06 16.91 13.73
CA ILE A 542 -19.84 18.04 14.25
C ILE A 542 -19.06 18.81 15.31
N ASN A 543 -18.46 18.10 16.27
CA ASN A 543 -17.59 18.70 17.27
C ASN A 543 -16.45 19.49 16.64
N ASN A 544 -15.77 18.90 15.66
CA ASN A 544 -14.65 19.51 14.97
C ASN A 544 -15.05 20.81 14.26
N LEU A 545 -16.20 20.80 13.59
CA LEU A 545 -16.79 21.95 12.92
C LEU A 545 -17.16 23.07 13.90
N LEU A 546 -18.02 22.77 14.87
CA LEU A 546 -18.55 23.74 15.83
C LEU A 546 -17.44 24.35 16.68
N TRP A 547 -16.51 23.51 17.17
CA TRP A 547 -15.42 23.96 18.01
C TRP A 547 -14.42 24.82 17.22
N GLY A 548 -14.08 24.41 15.99
CA GLY A 548 -13.15 25.16 15.14
C GLY A 548 -13.68 26.55 14.81
N LEU A 549 -14.92 26.65 14.32
CA LEU A 549 -15.57 27.93 13.98
C LEU A 549 -15.77 28.85 15.20
N SER A 550 -15.96 28.28 16.39
CA SER A 550 -16.20 29.05 17.61
C SER A 550 -14.91 29.50 18.31
N THR A 551 -13.78 28.86 18.01
CA THR A 551 -12.51 29.14 18.71
C THR A 551 -11.61 30.12 17.96
N THR A 552 -11.73 30.22 16.64
CA THR A 552 -10.93 31.15 15.81
C THR A 552 -11.42 32.59 15.82
N GLY A 553 -12.60 32.86 16.36
CA GLY A 553 -13.24 34.18 16.27
C GLY A 553 -13.85 34.49 14.90
N SER A 554 -14.06 33.47 14.07
CA SER A 554 -14.76 33.59 12.78
C SER A 554 -16.18 34.15 12.95
N GLU A 555 -16.63 34.96 11.99
CA GLU A 555 -17.97 35.54 11.93
C GLU A 555 -18.95 34.66 11.14
N VAL A 556 -18.47 33.61 10.46
CA VAL A 556 -19.29 32.63 9.74
C VAL A 556 -20.47 32.15 10.59
N GLU A 557 -21.67 32.32 10.03
CA GLU A 557 -22.93 31.88 10.61
C GLU A 557 -23.03 30.35 10.55
N MET A 558 -23.60 29.74 11.60
CA MET A 558 -23.73 28.29 11.72
C MET A 558 -25.20 27.84 11.79
N GLY A 559 -26.14 28.69 11.34
CA GLY A 559 -27.57 28.43 11.47
C GLY A 559 -27.98 27.08 10.88
N GLY A 560 -27.59 26.82 9.62
CA GLY A 560 -27.93 25.56 8.95
C GLY A 560 -27.28 24.33 9.59
N VAL A 561 -26.06 24.48 10.11
CA VAL A 561 -25.38 23.41 10.88
C VAL A 561 -26.13 23.13 12.19
N ILE A 562 -26.49 24.16 12.94
CA ILE A 562 -27.17 24.04 14.24
C ILE A 562 -28.56 23.42 14.06
N ASP A 563 -29.32 23.88 13.08
CA ASP A 563 -30.65 23.34 12.75
C ASP A 563 -30.54 21.84 12.42
N TRP A 564 -29.58 21.46 11.58
CA TRP A 564 -29.36 20.05 11.24
C TRP A 564 -28.98 19.21 12.47
N VAL A 565 -28.13 19.74 13.35
CA VAL A 565 -27.76 19.05 14.61
C VAL A 565 -28.99 18.87 15.51
N ASP A 566 -29.86 19.86 15.63
CA ASP A 566 -31.06 19.74 16.46
C ASP A 566 -32.07 18.71 15.92
N GLU A 567 -32.24 18.66 14.60
CA GLU A 567 -33.08 17.70 13.90
C GLU A 567 -32.56 16.26 14.02
N ASN A 568 -31.24 16.07 14.02
CA ASN A 568 -30.59 14.76 14.01
C ASN A 568 -30.06 14.33 15.39
N PHE A 569 -30.23 15.16 16.42
CA PHE A 569 -29.59 15.01 17.73
C PHE A 569 -29.74 13.61 18.33
N GLU A 570 -30.95 13.04 18.28
CA GLU A 570 -31.27 11.74 18.89
C GLU A 570 -30.67 10.55 18.13
N ASN A 571 -30.29 10.74 16.86
CA ASN A 571 -29.72 9.69 16.02
C ASN A 571 -28.19 9.62 16.11
N ILE A 572 -27.58 10.54 16.85
CA ILE A 572 -26.13 10.67 16.98
C ILE A 572 -25.71 10.16 18.36
N ASP A 573 -24.70 9.28 18.39
CA ASP A 573 -24.10 8.83 19.64
C ASP A 573 -23.09 9.87 20.12
N TRP A 574 -23.50 10.64 21.13
CA TRP A 574 -22.72 11.75 21.66
C TRP A 574 -21.88 11.35 22.86
N SER A 575 -20.61 11.73 22.85
CA SER A 575 -19.74 11.72 24.03
C SER A 575 -19.93 13.01 24.85
N PRO A 576 -19.61 12.99 26.17
CA PRO A 576 -19.66 14.18 27.00
C PRO A 576 -18.80 15.34 26.47
N THR A 577 -17.72 15.05 25.75
CA THR A 577 -16.86 16.07 25.14
C THR A 577 -17.57 16.76 23.99
N GLU A 578 -18.23 16.02 23.11
CA GLU A 578 -18.96 16.60 21.96
C GLU A 578 -20.17 17.42 22.42
N LEU A 579 -20.93 16.90 23.39
CA LEU A 579 -22.06 17.63 23.99
C LEU A 579 -21.62 18.97 24.58
N SER A 580 -20.45 18.97 25.24
CA SER A 580 -19.91 20.20 25.79
C SER A 580 -19.46 21.18 24.73
N SER A 581 -18.93 20.71 23.60
CA SER A 581 -18.56 21.57 22.48
C SER A 581 -19.78 22.23 21.85
N ILE A 582 -20.91 21.51 21.71
CA ILE A 582 -22.18 22.11 21.25
C ILE A 582 -22.56 23.29 22.15
N LEU A 583 -22.63 23.05 23.46
CA LEU A 583 -23.04 24.06 24.43
C LEU A 583 -22.09 25.28 24.41
N TRP A 584 -20.79 25.03 24.34
CA TRP A 584 -19.78 26.07 24.24
C TRP A 584 -19.93 26.89 22.96
N SER A 585 -20.11 26.24 21.81
CA SER A 585 -20.25 26.91 20.52
C SER A 585 -21.51 27.76 20.45
N LEU A 586 -22.64 27.26 20.94
CA LEU A 586 -23.90 28.02 21.02
C LEU A 586 -23.77 29.27 21.91
N PHE A 587 -23.02 29.16 23.00
CA PHE A 587 -22.73 30.28 23.90
C PHE A 587 -21.81 31.31 23.25
N VAL A 588 -20.65 30.89 22.72
CA VAL A 588 -19.65 31.79 22.13
C VAL A 588 -20.20 32.56 20.94
N LYS A 589 -21.06 31.92 20.14
CA LYS A 589 -21.70 32.55 18.98
C LYS A 589 -22.97 33.32 19.33
N ASN A 590 -23.33 33.37 20.62
CA ASN A 590 -24.49 34.09 21.14
C ASN A 590 -25.82 33.68 20.47
N VAL A 591 -25.97 32.38 20.20
CA VAL A 591 -27.17 31.80 19.55
C VAL A 591 -27.93 30.84 20.46
N GLY A 592 -27.48 30.64 21.70
CA GLY A 592 -28.12 29.73 22.65
C GLY A 592 -29.59 30.05 22.94
N ALA A 593 -29.96 31.32 23.04
CA ALA A 593 -31.34 31.75 23.30
C ALA A 593 -32.30 31.39 22.15
N GLN A 594 -31.82 31.41 20.91
CA GLN A 594 -32.61 31.03 19.73
C GLN A 594 -32.73 29.50 19.59
N ASN A 595 -31.85 28.76 20.28
CA ASN A 595 -31.69 27.31 20.18
C ASN A 595 -31.89 26.61 21.54
N GLU A 596 -32.81 27.12 22.36
CA GLU A 596 -33.03 26.64 23.74
C GLU A 596 -33.34 25.13 23.79
N GLY A 597 -34.07 24.60 22.80
CA GLY A 597 -34.36 23.17 22.68
C GLY A 597 -33.10 22.31 22.59
N LEU A 598 -32.18 22.67 21.70
CA LEU A 598 -30.90 21.99 21.54
C LEU A 598 -30.02 22.13 22.78
N VAL A 599 -29.99 23.31 23.41
CA VAL A 599 -29.27 23.54 24.68
C VAL A 599 -29.75 22.57 25.74
N ARG A 600 -31.08 22.43 25.92
CA ARG A 600 -31.67 21.51 26.90
C ARG A 600 -31.34 20.04 26.58
N LYS A 601 -31.50 19.60 25.32
CA LYS A 601 -31.14 18.25 24.87
C LYS A 601 -29.68 17.92 25.20
N ALA A 602 -28.75 18.80 24.83
CA ALA A 602 -27.32 18.61 25.06
C ALA A 602 -26.96 18.59 26.55
N TRP A 603 -27.54 19.51 27.33
CA TRP A 603 -27.34 19.60 28.78
C TRP A 603 -27.86 18.37 29.52
N ASP A 604 -29.10 17.95 29.24
CA ASP A 604 -29.74 16.81 29.89
C ASP A 604 -29.01 15.51 29.58
N ARG A 605 -28.55 15.32 28.33
CA ARG A 605 -27.74 14.16 27.94
C ARG A 605 -26.39 14.16 28.67
N CYS A 606 -25.72 15.31 28.74
CA CYS A 606 -24.43 15.47 29.42
C CYS A 606 -24.53 15.18 30.93
N ILE A 607 -25.63 15.59 31.58
CA ILE A 607 -25.88 15.32 33.00
C ILE A 607 -26.46 13.92 33.25
N GLY A 608 -27.24 13.36 32.32
CA GLY A 608 -27.79 12.01 32.42
C GLY A 608 -26.69 10.96 32.48
N ASP A 609 -25.68 11.07 31.62
CA ASP A 609 -24.52 10.17 31.58
C ASP A 609 -23.67 10.22 32.87
N ARG A 610 -23.75 11.33 33.62
CA ARG A 610 -23.11 11.51 34.93
C ARG A 610 -23.76 10.66 36.03
N LYS A 611 -25.07 10.35 35.94
CA LYS A 611 -25.77 9.58 36.99
C LYS A 611 -25.52 8.07 36.89
N GLY A 612 -25.03 7.57 35.76
CA GLY A 612 -24.69 6.16 35.55
C GLY A 612 -23.22 5.79 35.80
N LYS A 613 -22.31 6.76 35.83
CA LYS A 613 -20.86 6.56 36.01
C LYS A 613 -20.37 7.24 37.29
N GLY A 614 -19.58 6.53 38.10
CA GLY A 614 -19.05 7.06 39.37
C GLY A 614 -18.18 8.31 39.17
N ARG A 615 -18.06 9.16 40.19
CA ARG A 615 -17.26 10.42 40.19
C ARG A 615 -15.81 10.30 39.68
N GLY A 616 -15.26 9.10 39.54
CA GLY A 616 -13.90 8.83 39.06
C GLY A 616 -13.73 8.66 37.54
N GLU A 617 -14.82 8.60 36.75
CA GLU A 617 -14.76 8.31 35.30
C GLU A 617 -14.89 9.55 34.39
N LEU A 618 -15.20 10.73 34.94
CA LEU A 618 -15.19 11.97 34.18
C LEU A 618 -13.76 12.54 34.17
N ASN A 619 -13.16 12.64 32.99
CA ASN A 619 -11.85 13.26 32.88
C ASN A 619 -11.93 14.76 33.28
N GLN A 620 -10.79 15.31 33.73
CA GLN A 620 -10.69 16.67 34.25
C GLN A 620 -11.18 17.75 33.26
N GLN A 621 -11.13 17.44 31.96
CA GLN A 621 -11.55 18.31 30.87
C GLN A 621 -13.08 18.38 30.78
N SER A 622 -13.79 17.25 30.89
CA SER A 622 -15.26 17.22 30.97
C SER A 622 -15.79 17.96 32.21
N MET A 623 -15.08 17.92 33.34
CA MET A 623 -15.43 18.73 34.52
C MET A 623 -15.25 20.23 34.31
N MET A 624 -14.17 20.64 33.64
CA MET A 624 -13.92 22.06 33.33
C MET A 624 -14.93 22.62 32.34
N SER A 625 -15.30 21.85 31.32
CA SER A 625 -16.30 22.28 30.36
C SER A 625 -17.72 22.31 30.95
N LEU A 626 -18.04 21.40 31.89
CA LEU A 626 -19.25 21.48 32.70
C LEU A 626 -19.29 22.72 33.59
N ILE A 627 -18.16 23.15 34.16
CA ILE A 627 -18.07 24.41 34.92
C ILE A 627 -18.29 25.62 33.99
N GLN A 628 -17.74 25.58 32.77
CA GLN A 628 -17.97 26.66 31.79
C GLN A 628 -19.44 26.76 31.38
N VAL A 629 -20.14 25.63 31.20
CA VAL A 629 -21.58 25.65 30.89
C VAL A 629 -22.41 26.01 32.12
N GLN A 630 -22.05 25.56 33.32
CA GLN A 630 -22.71 25.97 34.58
C GLN A 630 -22.60 27.48 34.80
N VAL A 631 -21.42 28.07 34.55
CA VAL A 631 -21.20 29.52 34.61
C VAL A 631 -22.01 30.25 33.53
N ALA A 632 -22.10 29.69 32.31
CA ALA A 632 -22.93 30.26 31.25
C ALA A 632 -24.43 30.20 31.59
N ALA A 633 -24.90 29.13 32.22
CA ALA A 633 -26.29 28.99 32.68
C ALA A 633 -26.62 29.96 33.83
N GLU A 634 -25.72 30.12 34.79
CA GLU A 634 -25.89 31.08 35.90
C GLU A 634 -25.86 32.55 35.42
N VAL A 635 -25.19 32.85 34.31
CA VAL A 635 -25.20 34.17 33.66
C VAL A 635 -26.45 34.40 32.81
N LEU A 636 -27.12 33.36 32.33
CA LEU A 636 -28.38 33.45 31.58
C LEU A 636 -29.63 33.50 32.49
N GLU A 637 -29.53 33.01 33.73
CA GLU A 637 -30.59 33.10 34.74
C GLU A 637 -30.60 34.43 35.53
N GLY A 638 -29.56 35.25 35.40
CA GLY A 638 -29.47 36.60 36.00
C GLY A 638 -29.75 37.70 35.00
#